data_AF-G1XJ86-F1
#
_entry.id   AF-G1XJ86-F1
#
_cell.length_a   1.000
_cell.length_b   1.000
_cell.length_c   1.000
_cell.angle_alpha   90.00
_cell.angle_beta   90.00
_cell.angle_gamma   90.00
#
_symmetry.space_group_name_H-M   'P 1'
#
loop_
_entity.id
_entity.type
_entity.pdbx_description
1 polymer ?
#
loop_
_entity_poly.entity_id
_entity_poly.type
_entity_poly.pdbx_seq_one_letter_code
_entity_poly.pdbx_strand_id
1 'polypeptide(L)'
;MSQSGSPNGTPRSSQDGGASDKARSSLDAAGAGDAENAFQKAIAVWRSIDLSSLQKQLDSEASEIITNQRDDLVERKEVAQKTKDFRKLSDADKLAEYKGLLKAYQQFIDHISNHRKSTESLFLNVYNHLSEAPDPYPLLEATIDSLVQSEDVSRLTSENNSLRTTVSRLTSQNQNLETRIDDLKREASRKDNEGNRALEKAEEGFQAVLEERTANWEAKERSLLEKIEHQERVIKEQKASYEASLRMGKVAEGNDDDVGGASLAELEIVSSDLERTTMRLTEMEHRNEQLRAQLAQALSTQNSAGGKSQKEQDELDEEIQRLESVNSNLLKKMDNLKSENEDKFRDYEKKERQLEREVDMIKKERTVLKDKVKAWSDYDEIKRELEVLKTIEFSTGDDDEDGHADEVDVAGQNKKESLEQLLLARNKKLGNELTVLRVSHQDLSSRLSDLQRQLDSTSKDLAESRNLNNQLEDDLQKAQSQTTYANPAMSVAGTYTSRYPASQAGHFGPRGGGRVSPTSSIISGRTGQPSFDQLRAANAEPSSGILPMLTAQRDRYKARSSQLEDELSRTQETVTSLRQEIASLQKDNLQLYEKTRYVSSYGRPGGSNGRTGAVGVHNNPTTSSGLSLDRYRAAYEANLSPFEAFRTRESVRAYHRMGVLERLMFSLTRMVMKNRITRNLFAGYCLFLHLFCIGILYWAGMGETEKYGGVSMSAGETIPGAVGGGSAAGEWKAEEAPNLGP
;
A
#
# COMPACT_ATOMS: atom_id res chain seq x y z
N MET A 1 -38.60 19.70 -59.17
CA MET A 1 -37.88 18.48 -59.58
C MET A 1 -37.73 17.60 -58.34
N SER A 2 -38.22 16.39 -58.19
CA SER A 2 -39.20 15.54 -58.88
C SER A 2 -39.51 14.40 -57.91
N GLN A 3 -40.79 14.16 -57.61
CA GLN A 3 -41.47 12.83 -57.63
C GLN A 3 -41.00 11.74 -56.64
N SER A 4 -41.84 11.38 -55.65
CA SER A 4 -42.91 10.34 -55.67
C SER A 4 -42.34 8.92 -55.40
N GLY A 5 -42.95 8.00 -54.65
CA GLY A 5 -44.28 7.96 -54.07
C GLY A 5 -44.41 6.85 -53.00
N SER A 6 -45.54 6.94 -52.29
CA SER A 6 -46.05 6.05 -51.23
C SER A 6 -46.58 4.71 -51.83
N PRO A 7 -47.03 3.70 -51.03
CA PRO A 7 -48.36 3.82 -50.42
C PRO A 7 -48.59 3.15 -49.05
N ASN A 8 -49.30 3.90 -48.21
CA ASN A 8 -50.51 3.55 -47.44
C ASN A 8 -50.74 2.11 -46.95
N GLY A 9 -50.92 2.01 -45.62
CA GLY A 9 -51.77 1.01 -44.99
C GLY A 9 -53.27 1.35 -45.07
N THR A 10 -54.09 0.36 -44.71
CA THR A 10 -55.45 0.57 -44.18
C THR A 10 -55.68 -0.38 -42.99
N PRO A 11 -56.47 0.04 -41.98
CA PRO A 11 -56.62 -0.66 -40.71
C PRO A 11 -57.88 -1.54 -40.68
N ARG A 12 -57.91 -2.57 -39.81
CA ARG A 12 -59.16 -3.20 -39.37
C ARG A 12 -59.11 -3.59 -37.91
N SER A 13 -60.20 -3.23 -37.24
CA SER A 13 -60.44 -3.24 -35.81
C SER A 13 -60.93 -4.59 -35.28
N SER A 14 -60.50 -4.88 -34.04
CA SER A 14 -61.26 -5.41 -32.90
C SER A 14 -61.98 -6.76 -32.99
N GLN A 15 -61.70 -7.56 -31.94
CA GLN A 15 -62.65 -8.34 -31.13
C GLN A 15 -62.61 -9.87 -31.33
N ASP A 16 -61.82 -10.58 -30.51
CA ASP A 16 -62.29 -11.82 -29.87
C ASP A 16 -61.37 -12.32 -28.72
N GLY A 17 -61.97 -12.89 -27.67
CA GLY A 17 -61.36 -14.00 -26.90
C GLY A 17 -60.41 -13.74 -25.72
N GLY A 18 -60.82 -13.02 -24.68
CA GLY A 18 -60.10 -12.90 -23.39
C GLY A 18 -60.11 -14.15 -22.48
N ALA A 19 -59.94 -15.36 -23.05
CA ALA A 19 -60.06 -16.62 -22.30
C ALA A 19 -58.94 -17.65 -22.56
N SER A 20 -57.75 -17.24 -23.01
CA SER A 20 -56.66 -18.20 -23.32
C SER A 20 -55.34 -18.01 -22.58
N ASP A 21 -55.07 -16.88 -21.92
CA ASP A 21 -53.76 -16.67 -21.27
C ASP A 21 -53.57 -17.47 -19.99
N LYS A 22 -54.63 -17.75 -19.24
CA LYS A 22 -54.55 -18.53 -18.00
C LYS A 22 -54.39 -20.04 -18.25
N ALA A 23 -54.91 -20.55 -19.37
CA ALA A 23 -54.77 -21.95 -19.78
C ALA A 23 -53.42 -22.20 -20.49
N ARG A 24 -52.91 -21.23 -21.25
CA ARG A 24 -51.57 -21.28 -21.85
C ARG A 24 -50.46 -21.20 -20.80
N SER A 25 -50.59 -20.31 -19.81
CA SER A 25 -49.68 -20.24 -18.67
C SER A 25 -49.59 -21.56 -17.87
N SER A 26 -50.70 -22.29 -17.69
CA SER A 26 -50.67 -23.57 -16.97
C SER A 26 -50.10 -24.73 -17.79
N LEU A 27 -50.19 -24.68 -19.13
CA LEU A 27 -49.61 -25.68 -20.02
C LEU A 27 -48.09 -25.45 -20.21
N ASP A 28 -47.65 -24.19 -20.31
CA ASP A 28 -46.23 -23.83 -20.35
C ASP A 28 -45.53 -24.09 -19.00
N ALA A 29 -46.22 -23.88 -17.87
CA ALA A 29 -45.67 -24.20 -16.55
C ALA A 29 -45.53 -25.72 -16.31
N ALA A 30 -46.46 -26.53 -16.85
CA ALA A 30 -46.36 -27.99 -16.79
C ALA A 30 -45.26 -28.55 -17.71
N GLY A 31 -45.11 -27.97 -18.92
CA GLY A 31 -44.03 -28.30 -19.85
C GLY A 31 -42.64 -27.84 -19.37
N ALA A 32 -42.56 -26.68 -18.70
CA ALA A 32 -41.32 -26.18 -18.10
C ALA A 32 -40.86 -27.05 -16.92
N GLY A 33 -41.78 -27.57 -16.11
CA GLY A 33 -41.44 -28.51 -15.02
C GLY A 33 -40.94 -29.87 -15.53
N ASP A 34 -41.52 -30.39 -16.61
CA ASP A 34 -41.02 -31.61 -17.26
C ASP A 34 -39.70 -31.39 -17.99
N ALA A 35 -39.51 -30.22 -18.62
CA ALA A 35 -38.24 -29.82 -19.23
C ALA A 35 -37.16 -29.65 -18.15
N GLU A 36 -37.44 -28.97 -17.04
CA GLU A 36 -36.50 -28.79 -15.93
C GLU A 36 -36.09 -30.13 -15.29
N ASN A 37 -37.04 -31.07 -15.15
CA ASN A 37 -36.74 -32.43 -14.73
C ASN A 37 -35.94 -33.22 -15.79
N ALA A 38 -36.19 -33.01 -17.08
CA ALA A 38 -35.41 -33.59 -18.16
C ALA A 38 -33.99 -33.01 -18.22
N PHE A 39 -33.84 -31.71 -17.95
CA PHE A 39 -32.55 -31.02 -17.80
C PHE A 39 -31.75 -31.59 -16.63
N GLN A 40 -32.36 -31.74 -15.46
CA GLN A 40 -31.69 -32.30 -14.30
C GLN A 40 -31.28 -33.77 -14.53
N LYS A 41 -32.15 -34.56 -15.17
CA LYS A 41 -31.82 -35.94 -15.56
C LYS A 41 -30.68 -35.99 -16.59
N ALA A 42 -30.71 -35.14 -17.61
CA ALA A 42 -29.66 -35.07 -18.62
C ALA A 42 -28.33 -34.63 -18.02
N ILE A 43 -28.32 -33.62 -17.15
CA ILE A 43 -27.13 -33.17 -16.44
C ILE A 43 -26.58 -34.29 -15.54
N ALA A 44 -27.45 -35.06 -14.85
CA ALA A 44 -27.02 -36.19 -14.04
C ALA A 44 -26.35 -37.28 -14.89
N VAL A 45 -26.91 -37.60 -16.07
CA VAL A 45 -26.33 -38.57 -17.00
C VAL A 45 -24.98 -38.07 -17.53
N TRP A 46 -24.90 -36.82 -18.02
CA TRP A 46 -23.64 -36.25 -18.51
C TRP A 46 -22.56 -36.08 -17.43
N ARG A 47 -22.96 -35.86 -16.17
CA ARG A 47 -22.04 -35.90 -15.02
C ARG A 47 -21.55 -37.31 -14.71
N SER A 48 -22.41 -38.32 -14.84
CA SER A 48 -22.04 -39.72 -14.60
C SER A 48 -21.13 -40.28 -15.69
N ILE A 49 -21.30 -39.83 -16.94
CA ILE A 49 -20.42 -40.18 -18.06
C ILE A 49 -19.03 -39.58 -17.87
N ASP A 50 -18.94 -38.40 -17.23
CA ASP A 50 -17.70 -37.62 -17.05
C ASP A 50 -16.82 -37.67 -18.31
N LEU A 51 -17.24 -36.90 -19.32
CA LEU A 51 -16.57 -36.85 -20.62
C LEU A 51 -15.08 -36.57 -20.49
N SER A 52 -14.64 -35.85 -19.45
CA SER A 52 -13.24 -35.52 -19.24
C SER A 52 -12.40 -36.74 -18.81
N SER A 53 -12.97 -37.61 -17.98
CA SER A 53 -12.35 -38.88 -17.58
C SER A 53 -12.41 -39.90 -18.72
N LEU A 54 -13.58 -40.01 -19.38
CA LEU A 54 -13.76 -40.91 -20.52
C LEU A 54 -12.81 -40.56 -21.68
N GLN A 55 -12.61 -39.26 -21.96
CA GLN A 55 -11.66 -38.82 -22.97
C GLN A 55 -10.22 -39.24 -22.64
N LYS A 56 -9.79 -39.07 -21.38
CA LYS A 56 -8.44 -39.50 -20.95
C LYS A 56 -8.25 -41.01 -21.03
N GLN A 57 -9.28 -41.78 -20.66
CA GLN A 57 -9.26 -43.24 -20.81
C GLN A 57 -9.16 -43.63 -22.27
N LEU A 58 -9.98 -43.02 -23.13
CA LEU A 58 -9.95 -43.26 -24.57
C LEU A 58 -8.62 -42.85 -25.21
N ASP A 59 -7.99 -41.75 -24.77
CA ASP A 59 -6.68 -41.32 -25.25
C ASP A 59 -5.58 -42.33 -24.88
N SER A 60 -5.61 -42.84 -23.65
CA SER A 60 -4.70 -43.90 -23.18
C SER A 60 -4.89 -45.18 -23.98
N GLU A 61 -6.14 -45.62 -24.12
CA GLU A 61 -6.50 -46.83 -24.85
C GLU A 61 -6.22 -46.72 -26.36
N ALA A 62 -6.42 -45.54 -26.96
CA ALA A 62 -6.06 -45.28 -28.35
C ALA A 62 -4.55 -45.40 -28.56
N SER A 63 -3.75 -44.91 -27.59
CA SER A 63 -2.30 -45.08 -27.63
C SER A 63 -1.89 -46.56 -27.55
N GLU A 64 -2.57 -47.34 -26.70
CA GLU A 64 -2.34 -48.79 -26.59
C GLU A 64 -2.74 -49.54 -27.87
N ILE A 65 -3.82 -49.14 -28.55
CA ILE A 65 -4.20 -49.70 -29.85
C ILE A 65 -3.10 -49.43 -30.88
N ILE A 66 -2.52 -48.24 -30.90
CA ILE A 66 -1.42 -47.90 -31.83
C ILE A 66 -0.17 -48.72 -31.51
N THR A 67 0.19 -48.89 -30.24
CA THR A 67 1.34 -49.74 -29.87
C THR A 67 1.10 -51.19 -30.23
N ASN A 68 -0.10 -51.72 -29.96
CA ASN A 68 -0.46 -53.09 -30.31
C ASN A 68 -0.45 -53.30 -31.82
N GLN A 69 -0.92 -52.34 -32.63
CA GLN A 69 -0.80 -52.41 -34.09
C GLN A 69 0.66 -52.44 -34.56
N ARG A 70 1.54 -51.68 -33.91
CA ARG A 70 2.98 -51.68 -34.22
C ARG A 70 3.61 -53.03 -33.85
N ASP A 71 3.25 -53.58 -32.71
CA ASP A 71 3.79 -54.84 -32.21
C ASP A 71 3.27 -56.03 -33.04
N ASP A 72 1.99 -56.03 -33.45
CA ASP A 72 1.43 -56.99 -34.42
C ASP A 72 2.24 -57.00 -35.74
N LEU A 73 2.71 -55.84 -36.21
CA LEU A 73 3.55 -55.74 -37.41
C LEU A 73 4.97 -56.26 -37.18
N VAL A 74 5.56 -56.03 -36.00
CA VAL A 74 6.89 -56.52 -35.64
C VAL A 74 6.85 -58.04 -35.47
N GLU A 75 5.91 -58.57 -34.71
CA GLU A 75 5.76 -60.01 -34.49
C GLU A 75 5.44 -60.75 -35.79
N ARG A 76 4.60 -60.17 -36.67
CA ARG A 76 4.39 -60.72 -38.02
C ARG A 76 5.69 -60.84 -38.79
N LYS A 77 6.56 -59.82 -38.74
CA LYS A 77 7.88 -59.85 -39.40
C LYS A 77 8.81 -60.86 -38.75
N GLU A 78 8.81 -60.97 -37.42
CA GLU A 78 9.62 -61.95 -36.68
C GLU A 78 9.20 -63.38 -36.99
N VAL A 79 7.89 -63.68 -37.00
CA VAL A 79 7.38 -65.00 -37.37
C VAL A 79 7.70 -65.33 -38.82
N ALA A 80 7.57 -64.37 -39.74
CA ALA A 80 7.97 -64.54 -41.13
C ALA A 80 9.48 -64.82 -41.28
N GLN A 81 10.31 -64.12 -40.51
CA GLN A 81 11.76 -64.31 -40.49
C GLN A 81 12.15 -65.67 -39.88
N LYS A 82 11.58 -66.05 -38.74
CA LYS A 82 11.75 -67.38 -38.11
C LYS A 82 11.33 -68.50 -39.08
N THR A 83 10.26 -68.29 -39.85
CA THR A 83 9.82 -69.24 -40.89
C THR A 83 10.82 -69.34 -42.04
N LYS A 84 11.39 -68.21 -42.47
CA LYS A 84 12.42 -68.17 -43.50
C LYS A 84 13.71 -68.84 -43.05
N ASP A 85 14.11 -68.65 -41.80
CA ASP A 85 15.32 -69.23 -41.24
C ASP A 85 15.14 -70.73 -40.95
N PHE A 86 13.97 -71.14 -40.44
CA PHE A 86 13.60 -72.55 -40.31
C PHE A 86 13.71 -73.31 -41.65
N ARG A 87 13.33 -72.68 -42.76
CA ARG A 87 13.44 -73.29 -44.09
C ARG A 87 14.89 -73.56 -44.51
N LYS A 88 15.87 -72.78 -44.03
CA LYS A 88 17.30 -72.90 -44.36
C LYS A 88 18.04 -73.94 -43.52
N LEU A 89 17.46 -74.40 -42.42
CA LEU A 89 18.07 -75.36 -41.50
C LEU A 89 18.22 -76.76 -42.13
N SER A 90 19.12 -77.57 -41.57
CA SER A 90 19.22 -79.00 -41.91
C SER A 90 18.01 -79.77 -41.37
N ASP A 91 17.72 -80.97 -41.89
CA ASP A 91 16.53 -81.72 -41.47
C ASP A 91 16.58 -82.19 -40.00
N ALA A 92 17.78 -82.40 -39.45
CA ALA A 92 17.98 -82.68 -38.02
C ALA A 92 17.67 -81.44 -37.16
N ASP A 93 18.12 -80.26 -37.59
CA ASP A 93 17.89 -79.00 -36.88
C ASP A 93 16.43 -78.52 -37.01
N LYS A 94 15.77 -78.79 -38.15
CA LYS A 94 14.33 -78.55 -38.32
C LYS A 94 13.50 -79.34 -37.32
N LEU A 95 13.85 -80.60 -37.04
CA LEU A 95 13.15 -81.40 -36.04
C LEU A 95 13.30 -80.83 -34.62
N ALA A 96 14.44 -80.20 -34.32
CA ALA A 96 14.67 -79.51 -33.04
C ALA A 96 13.89 -78.19 -32.93
N GLU A 97 13.87 -77.37 -33.99
CA GLU A 97 13.30 -76.01 -33.98
C GLU A 97 11.80 -75.93 -34.31
N TYR A 98 11.18 -77.01 -34.83
CA TYR A 98 9.77 -77.00 -35.26
C TYR A 98 8.80 -76.60 -34.14
N LYS A 99 9.06 -77.07 -32.91
CA LYS A 99 8.26 -76.69 -31.73
C LYS A 99 8.39 -75.21 -31.40
N GLY A 100 9.58 -74.63 -31.58
CA GLY A 100 9.83 -73.20 -31.39
C GLY A 100 9.07 -72.35 -32.41
N LEU A 101 9.09 -72.75 -33.68
CA LEU A 101 8.35 -72.07 -34.74
C LEU A 101 6.83 -72.13 -34.52
N LEU A 102 6.28 -73.31 -34.18
CA LEU A 102 4.85 -73.47 -33.90
C LEU A 102 4.42 -72.62 -32.70
N LYS A 103 5.24 -72.57 -31.65
CA LYS A 103 4.98 -71.72 -30.48
C LYS A 103 5.00 -70.22 -30.84
N ALA A 104 5.89 -69.79 -31.73
CA ALA A 104 5.92 -68.41 -32.21
C ALA A 104 4.65 -68.04 -33.02
N TYR A 105 4.15 -68.94 -33.87
CA TYR A 105 2.86 -68.76 -34.55
C TYR A 105 1.67 -68.72 -33.58
N GLN A 106 1.67 -69.59 -32.57
CA GLN A 106 0.64 -69.60 -31.54
C GLN A 106 0.61 -68.27 -30.76
N GLN A 107 1.78 -67.79 -30.31
CA GLN A 107 1.91 -66.51 -29.61
C GLN A 107 1.39 -65.34 -30.45
N PHE A 108 1.75 -65.29 -31.74
CA PHE A 108 1.27 -64.24 -32.65
C PHE A 108 -0.26 -64.27 -32.83
N ILE A 109 -0.86 -65.46 -32.96
CA ILE A 109 -2.33 -65.60 -33.07
C ILE A 109 -3.01 -65.19 -31.76
N ASP A 110 -2.45 -65.58 -30.63
CA ASP A 110 -2.97 -65.23 -29.31
C ASP A 110 -2.89 -63.72 -29.05
N HIS A 111 -1.80 -63.06 -29.42
CA HIS A 111 -1.63 -61.61 -29.31
C HIS A 111 -2.65 -60.85 -30.15
N ILE A 112 -2.82 -61.21 -31.44
CA ILE A 112 -3.83 -60.59 -32.30
C ILE A 112 -5.26 -60.84 -31.78
N SER A 113 -5.55 -62.05 -31.29
CA SER A 113 -6.88 -62.37 -30.76
C SER A 113 -7.19 -61.58 -29.48
N ASN A 114 -6.20 -61.42 -28.61
CA ASN A 114 -6.34 -60.64 -27.37
C ASN A 114 -6.46 -59.15 -27.65
N HIS A 115 -5.65 -58.60 -28.56
CA HIS A 115 -5.76 -57.21 -29.01
C HIS A 115 -7.15 -56.95 -29.58
N ARG A 116 -7.63 -57.80 -30.50
CA ARG A 116 -8.97 -57.65 -31.07
C ARG A 116 -10.07 -57.66 -30.01
N LYS A 117 -10.03 -58.58 -29.06
CA LYS A 117 -11.00 -58.64 -27.95
C LYS A 117 -10.94 -57.39 -27.08
N SER A 118 -9.74 -56.86 -26.82
CA SER A 118 -9.57 -55.60 -26.09
C SER A 118 -10.26 -54.46 -26.84
N THR A 119 -9.92 -54.23 -28.11
CA THR A 119 -10.51 -53.16 -28.92
C THR A 119 -12.04 -53.28 -29.06
N GLU A 120 -12.57 -54.49 -29.23
CA GLU A 120 -14.02 -54.74 -29.25
C GLU A 120 -14.68 -54.42 -27.90
N SER A 121 -14.02 -54.78 -26.78
CA SER A 121 -14.50 -54.45 -25.43
C SER A 121 -14.50 -52.94 -25.17
N LEU A 122 -13.46 -52.23 -25.61
CA LEU A 122 -13.35 -50.78 -25.44
C LEU A 122 -14.39 -50.02 -26.27
N PHE A 123 -14.60 -50.44 -27.51
CA PHE A 123 -15.65 -49.87 -28.36
C PHE A 123 -17.04 -50.02 -27.73
N LEU A 124 -17.37 -51.22 -27.22
CA LEU A 124 -18.65 -51.47 -26.56
C LEU A 124 -18.80 -50.66 -25.26
N ASN A 125 -17.71 -50.47 -24.52
CA ASN A 125 -17.69 -49.64 -23.33
C ASN A 125 -18.07 -48.18 -23.67
N VAL A 126 -17.40 -47.58 -24.65
CA VAL A 126 -17.68 -46.21 -25.12
C VAL A 126 -19.11 -46.10 -25.69
N TYR A 127 -19.53 -47.08 -26.48
CA TYR A 127 -20.86 -47.09 -27.08
C TYR A 127 -21.96 -47.12 -26.01
N ASN A 128 -21.83 -47.95 -24.97
CA ASN A 128 -22.81 -48.02 -23.89
C ASN A 128 -22.96 -46.67 -23.18
N HIS A 129 -21.84 -46.03 -22.82
CA HIS A 129 -21.85 -44.71 -22.16
C HIS A 129 -22.50 -43.62 -23.02
N LEU A 130 -22.25 -43.61 -24.33
CA LEU A 130 -22.82 -42.61 -25.24
C LEU A 130 -24.27 -42.92 -25.66
N SER A 131 -24.67 -44.20 -25.69
CA SER A 131 -26.02 -44.61 -26.09
C SER A 131 -27.10 -44.25 -25.07
N GLU A 132 -26.73 -44.15 -23.80
CA GLU A 132 -27.62 -43.74 -22.70
C GLU A 132 -27.68 -42.21 -22.53
N ALA A 133 -26.80 -41.47 -23.21
CA ALA A 133 -26.69 -40.03 -23.09
C ALA A 133 -27.79 -39.30 -23.91
N PRO A 134 -28.59 -38.42 -23.29
CA PRO A 134 -29.54 -37.59 -24.03
C PRO A 134 -28.82 -36.52 -24.86
N ASP A 135 -29.38 -36.20 -26.03
CA ASP A 135 -28.83 -35.18 -26.95
C ASP A 135 -28.70 -33.81 -26.24
N PRO A 136 -27.50 -33.20 -26.20
CA PRO A 136 -27.28 -31.92 -25.55
C PRO A 136 -27.83 -30.72 -26.35
N TYR A 137 -28.08 -30.84 -27.65
CA TYR A 137 -28.46 -29.69 -28.48
C TYR A 137 -29.78 -29.03 -28.08
N PRO A 138 -30.89 -29.77 -27.89
CA PRO A 138 -32.17 -29.18 -27.46
C PRO A 138 -32.10 -28.55 -26.07
N LEU A 139 -31.23 -29.10 -25.20
CA LEU A 139 -31.02 -28.57 -23.85
C LEU A 139 -30.28 -27.23 -23.91
N LEU A 140 -29.27 -27.09 -24.76
CA LEU A 140 -28.57 -25.83 -24.92
C LEU A 140 -29.49 -24.75 -25.52
N GLU A 141 -30.31 -25.09 -26.51
CA GLU A 141 -31.29 -24.18 -27.09
C GLU A 141 -32.29 -23.67 -26.04
N ALA A 142 -32.87 -24.56 -25.25
CA ALA A 142 -33.80 -24.15 -24.19
C ALA A 142 -33.14 -23.35 -23.06
N THR A 143 -31.83 -23.54 -22.78
CA THR A 143 -31.10 -22.66 -21.83
C THR A 143 -30.86 -21.27 -22.39
N ILE A 144 -30.58 -21.16 -23.70
CA ILE A 144 -30.41 -19.88 -24.38
C ILE A 144 -31.74 -19.13 -24.38
N ASP A 145 -32.85 -19.82 -24.71
CA ASP A 145 -34.17 -19.23 -24.70
C ASP A 145 -34.59 -18.79 -23.29
N SER A 146 -34.33 -19.62 -22.27
CA SER A 146 -34.59 -19.25 -20.87
C SER A 146 -33.74 -18.05 -20.41
N LEU A 147 -32.47 -17.97 -20.83
CA LEU A 147 -31.59 -16.85 -20.52
C LEU A 147 -32.04 -15.56 -21.21
N VAL A 148 -32.45 -15.65 -22.48
CA VAL A 148 -32.96 -14.52 -23.27
C VAL A 148 -34.31 -14.04 -22.74
N GLN A 149 -35.17 -14.97 -22.31
CA GLN A 149 -36.45 -14.66 -21.68
C GLN A 149 -36.33 -14.27 -20.20
N SER A 150 -35.13 -14.37 -19.60
CA SER A 150 -34.94 -14.02 -18.19
C SER A 150 -35.23 -12.52 -17.97
N GLU A 151 -36.04 -12.26 -16.93
CA GLU A 151 -36.47 -10.91 -16.57
C GLU A 151 -35.28 -10.00 -16.24
N ASP A 152 -34.18 -10.58 -15.75
CA ASP A 152 -32.95 -9.85 -15.44
C ASP A 152 -32.29 -9.23 -16.67
N VAL A 153 -32.28 -9.92 -17.83
CA VAL A 153 -31.71 -9.35 -19.07
C VAL A 153 -32.55 -8.16 -19.55
N SER A 154 -33.87 -8.28 -19.48
CA SER A 154 -34.79 -7.18 -19.81
C SER A 154 -34.64 -6.00 -18.84
N ARG A 155 -34.59 -6.28 -17.53
CA ARG A 155 -34.42 -5.27 -16.48
C ARG A 155 -33.09 -4.53 -16.62
N LEU A 156 -31.98 -5.26 -16.77
CA LEU A 156 -30.65 -4.68 -16.97
C LEU A 156 -30.58 -3.84 -18.25
N THR A 157 -31.24 -4.27 -19.32
CA THR A 157 -31.31 -3.49 -20.56
C THR A 157 -32.09 -2.19 -20.36
N SER A 158 -33.22 -2.24 -19.66
CA SER A 158 -34.02 -1.05 -19.33
C SER A 158 -33.27 -0.07 -18.42
N GLU A 159 -32.55 -0.59 -17.42
CA GLU A 159 -31.73 0.20 -16.50
C GLU A 159 -30.55 0.83 -17.24
N ASN A 160 -29.87 0.10 -18.13
CA ASN A 160 -28.80 0.65 -18.96
C ASN A 160 -29.30 1.81 -19.83
N ASN A 161 -30.48 1.67 -20.43
CA ASN A 161 -31.11 2.76 -21.20
C ASN A 161 -31.47 3.97 -20.32
N SER A 162 -32.00 3.74 -19.12
CA SER A 162 -32.30 4.80 -18.14
C SER A 162 -31.02 5.53 -17.67
N LEU A 163 -29.95 4.78 -17.42
CA LEU A 163 -28.64 5.34 -17.07
C LEU A 163 -28.06 6.14 -18.24
N ARG A 164 -28.13 5.63 -19.47
CA ARG A 164 -27.68 6.36 -20.67
C ARG A 164 -28.42 7.69 -20.86
N THR A 165 -29.75 7.70 -20.70
CA THR A 165 -30.54 8.93 -20.80
C THR A 165 -30.21 9.92 -19.68
N THR A 166 -30.00 9.42 -18.45
CA THR A 166 -29.59 10.25 -17.31
C THR A 166 -28.21 10.86 -17.53
N VAL A 167 -27.25 10.08 -18.02
CA VAL A 167 -25.91 10.57 -18.37
C VAL A 167 -26.00 11.63 -19.46
N SER A 168 -26.76 11.39 -20.53
CA SER A 168 -26.95 12.38 -21.61
C SER A 168 -27.55 13.70 -21.08
N ARG A 169 -28.53 13.63 -20.18
CA ARG A 169 -29.12 14.81 -19.52
C ARG A 169 -28.11 15.55 -18.64
N LEU A 170 -27.34 14.83 -17.82
CA LEU A 170 -26.32 15.46 -16.97
C LEU A 170 -25.20 16.09 -17.80
N THR A 171 -24.79 15.44 -18.90
CA THR A 171 -23.81 16.00 -19.84
C THR A 171 -24.30 17.30 -20.48
N SER A 172 -25.56 17.36 -20.93
CA SER A 172 -26.11 18.60 -21.49
C SER A 172 -26.28 19.70 -20.42
N GLN A 173 -26.63 19.34 -19.19
CA GLN A 173 -26.64 20.28 -18.07
C GLN A 173 -25.24 20.83 -17.76
N ASN A 174 -24.20 20.00 -17.76
CA ASN A 174 -22.82 20.45 -17.57
C ASN A 174 -22.37 21.38 -18.70
N GLN A 175 -22.63 21.05 -19.96
CA GLN A 175 -22.33 21.94 -21.09
C GLN A 175 -23.04 23.30 -20.97
N ASN A 176 -24.30 23.31 -20.53
CA ASN A 176 -25.03 24.56 -20.27
C ASN A 176 -24.48 25.35 -19.08
N LEU A 177 -23.94 24.68 -18.05
CA LEU A 177 -23.28 25.36 -16.93
C LEU A 177 -21.90 25.90 -17.33
N GLU A 178 -21.13 25.16 -18.11
CA GLU A 178 -19.83 25.59 -18.65
C GLU A 178 -19.98 26.85 -19.51
N THR A 179 -20.94 26.85 -20.44
CA THR A 179 -21.24 28.03 -21.27
C THR A 179 -21.66 29.24 -20.43
N ARG A 180 -22.51 29.04 -19.41
CA ARG A 180 -22.87 30.12 -18.47
C ARG A 180 -21.68 30.64 -17.67
N ILE A 181 -20.77 29.77 -17.23
CA ILE A 181 -19.55 30.18 -16.52
C ILE A 181 -18.66 31.01 -17.44
N ASP A 182 -18.52 30.61 -18.71
CA ASP A 182 -17.73 31.35 -19.68
C ASP A 182 -18.34 32.73 -19.99
N ASP A 183 -19.66 32.82 -20.08
CA ASP A 183 -20.35 34.11 -20.27
C ASP A 183 -20.19 35.02 -19.05
N LEU A 184 -20.32 34.48 -17.83
CA LEU A 184 -20.08 35.23 -16.59
C LEU A 184 -18.62 35.69 -16.48
N LYS A 185 -17.65 34.86 -16.88
CA LYS A 185 -16.23 35.27 -16.94
C LYS A 185 -16.02 36.40 -17.93
N ARG A 186 -16.61 36.32 -19.13
CA ARG A 186 -16.55 37.40 -20.13
C ARG A 186 -17.16 38.69 -19.61
N GLU A 187 -18.29 38.63 -18.90
CA GLU A 187 -18.93 39.80 -18.29
C GLU A 187 -18.07 40.39 -17.16
N ALA A 188 -17.50 39.55 -16.29
CA ALA A 188 -16.60 39.99 -15.24
C ALA A 188 -15.36 40.69 -15.80
N SER A 189 -14.72 40.12 -16.83
CA SER A 189 -13.58 40.75 -17.51
C SER A 189 -13.97 42.06 -18.21
N ARG A 190 -15.19 42.18 -18.74
CA ARG A 190 -15.68 43.47 -19.29
C ARG A 190 -15.81 44.53 -18.21
N LYS A 191 -16.44 44.20 -17.08
CA LYS A 191 -16.59 45.13 -15.95
C LYS A 191 -15.25 45.53 -15.34
N ASP A 192 -14.30 44.58 -15.25
CA ASP A 192 -12.94 44.87 -14.79
C ASP A 192 -12.22 45.83 -15.75
N ASN A 193 -12.28 45.58 -17.06
CA ASN A 193 -11.72 46.48 -18.06
C ASN A 193 -12.38 47.88 -18.06
N GLU A 194 -13.69 47.95 -17.86
CA GLU A 194 -14.42 49.22 -17.71
C GLU A 194 -14.00 49.95 -16.42
N GLY A 195 -13.85 49.23 -15.31
CA GLY A 195 -13.34 49.75 -14.04
C GLY A 195 -11.91 50.28 -14.15
N ASN A 196 -11.02 49.51 -14.77
CA ASN A 196 -9.63 49.91 -15.01
C ASN A 196 -9.53 51.16 -15.89
N ARG A 197 -10.35 51.27 -16.94
CA ARG A 197 -10.42 52.48 -17.78
C ARG A 197 -10.97 53.69 -17.03
N ALA A 198 -11.92 53.49 -16.13
CA ALA A 198 -12.44 54.57 -15.30
C ALA A 198 -11.39 55.03 -14.27
N LEU A 199 -10.64 54.09 -13.69
CA LEU A 199 -9.54 54.37 -12.79
C LEU A 199 -8.41 55.13 -13.52
N GLU A 200 -8.00 54.66 -14.71
CA GLU A 200 -6.99 55.32 -15.55
C GLU A 200 -7.38 56.77 -15.84
N LYS A 201 -8.62 57.03 -16.26
CA LYS A 201 -9.12 58.41 -16.47
C LYS A 201 -9.14 59.25 -15.19
N ALA A 202 -9.45 58.64 -14.04
CA ALA A 202 -9.43 59.34 -12.76
C ALA A 202 -8.00 59.67 -12.33
N GLU A 203 -7.06 58.75 -12.51
CA GLU A 203 -5.62 58.95 -12.27
C GLU A 203 -5.06 60.05 -13.17
N GLU A 204 -5.37 60.03 -14.47
CA GLU A 204 -5.04 61.12 -15.41
C GLU A 204 -5.61 62.47 -14.94
N GLY A 205 -6.87 62.49 -14.48
CA GLY A 205 -7.51 63.68 -13.94
C GLY A 205 -6.84 64.20 -12.67
N PHE A 206 -6.50 63.34 -11.72
CA PHE A 206 -5.78 63.72 -10.50
C PHE A 206 -4.36 64.21 -10.81
N GLN A 207 -3.69 63.57 -11.76
CA GLN A 207 -2.37 63.98 -12.22
C GLN A 207 -2.43 65.39 -12.84
N ALA A 208 -3.41 65.66 -13.70
CA ALA A 208 -3.60 67.00 -14.28
C ALA A 208 -3.87 68.08 -13.21
N VAL A 209 -4.69 67.77 -12.20
CA VAL A 209 -4.95 68.70 -11.08
C VAL A 209 -3.71 68.92 -10.22
N LEU A 210 -2.93 67.87 -9.97
CA LEU A 210 -1.66 67.98 -9.25
C LEU A 210 -0.67 68.84 -10.02
N GLU A 211 -0.54 68.62 -11.33
CA GLU A 211 0.30 69.42 -12.22
C GLU A 211 -0.12 70.90 -12.25
N GLU A 212 -1.42 71.18 -12.38
CA GLU A 212 -1.96 72.54 -12.31
C GLU A 212 -1.66 73.18 -10.95
N ARG A 213 -1.87 72.44 -9.85
CA ARG A 213 -1.58 72.93 -8.50
C ARG A 213 -0.10 73.20 -8.30
N THR A 214 0.79 72.34 -8.79
CA THR A 214 2.24 72.57 -8.74
C THR A 214 2.63 73.80 -9.56
N ALA A 215 2.10 73.95 -10.77
CA ALA A 215 2.36 75.13 -11.61
C ALA A 215 1.86 76.42 -10.93
N ASN A 216 0.70 76.37 -10.27
CA ASN A 216 0.16 77.49 -9.50
C ASN A 216 1.03 77.84 -8.28
N TRP A 217 1.57 76.84 -7.57
CA TRP A 217 2.51 77.09 -6.47
C TRP A 217 3.82 77.69 -6.96
N GLU A 218 4.38 77.16 -8.05
CA GLU A 218 5.57 77.74 -8.68
C GLU A 218 5.32 79.17 -9.16
N ALA A 219 4.14 79.46 -9.72
CA ALA A 219 3.78 80.82 -10.13
C ALA A 219 3.66 81.77 -8.92
N LYS A 220 3.07 81.30 -7.81
CA LYS A 220 3.03 82.06 -6.56
C LYS A 220 4.43 82.30 -6.01
N GLU A 221 5.28 81.28 -5.97
CA GLU A 221 6.67 81.38 -5.55
C GLU A 221 7.44 82.41 -6.38
N ARG A 222 7.33 82.36 -7.73
CA ARG A 222 7.91 83.38 -8.61
C ARG A 222 7.41 84.79 -8.28
N SER A 223 6.10 84.97 -8.07
CA SER A 223 5.55 86.29 -7.73
C SER A 223 6.02 86.80 -6.36
N LEU A 224 6.23 85.91 -5.39
CA LEU A 224 6.77 86.26 -4.07
C LEU A 224 8.25 86.63 -4.18
N LEU A 225 9.03 85.89 -4.97
CA LEU A 225 10.43 86.22 -5.28
C LEU A 225 10.53 87.60 -5.96
N GLU A 226 9.66 87.90 -6.93
CA GLU A 226 9.62 89.21 -7.59
C GLU A 226 9.24 90.33 -6.63
N LYS A 227 8.30 90.09 -5.69
CA LYS A 227 7.95 91.06 -4.64
C LYS A 227 9.11 91.29 -3.67
N ILE A 228 9.83 90.24 -3.29
CA ILE A 228 11.04 90.35 -2.46
C ILE A 228 12.07 91.18 -3.19
N GLU A 229 12.33 90.89 -4.47
CA GLU A 229 13.27 91.68 -5.30
C GLU A 229 12.82 93.15 -5.42
N HIS A 230 11.52 93.40 -5.56
CA HIS A 230 10.96 94.75 -5.56
C HIS A 230 11.15 95.46 -4.22
N GLN A 231 10.86 94.79 -3.10
CA GLN A 231 11.08 95.34 -1.76
C GLN A 231 12.56 95.58 -1.48
N GLU A 232 13.46 94.70 -1.94
CA GLU A 232 14.90 94.91 -1.86
C GLU A 232 15.34 96.16 -2.65
N ARG A 233 14.77 96.37 -3.85
CA ARG A 233 14.96 97.61 -4.63
C ARG A 233 14.45 98.84 -3.89
N VAL A 234 13.25 98.79 -3.32
CA VAL A 234 12.67 99.91 -2.55
C VAL A 234 13.48 100.19 -1.28
N ILE A 235 13.92 99.18 -0.53
CA ILE A 235 14.79 99.36 0.64
C ILE A 235 16.11 100.00 0.22
N LYS A 236 16.68 99.58 -0.93
CA LYS A 236 17.90 100.18 -1.47
C LYS A 236 17.68 101.66 -1.84
N GLU A 237 16.56 101.97 -2.48
CA GLU A 237 16.16 103.34 -2.82
C GLU A 237 15.87 104.18 -1.57
N GLN A 238 15.15 103.64 -0.59
CA GLN A 238 14.87 104.28 0.69
C GLN A 238 16.15 104.53 1.49
N LYS A 239 17.10 103.59 1.52
CA LYS A 239 18.41 103.84 2.13
C LYS A 239 19.12 105.00 1.43
N ALA A 240 19.07 105.05 0.10
CA ALA A 240 19.62 106.17 -0.66
C ALA A 240 18.87 107.49 -0.41
N SER A 241 17.54 107.46 -0.27
CA SER A 241 16.72 108.65 -0.02
C SER A 241 16.77 109.12 1.43
N TYR A 242 16.92 108.22 2.41
CA TYR A 242 17.23 108.56 3.81
C TYR A 242 18.62 109.20 3.90
N GLU A 243 19.61 108.69 3.17
CA GLU A 243 20.92 109.36 3.06
C GLU A 243 20.78 110.76 2.44
N ALA A 244 19.92 110.94 1.43
CA ALA A 244 19.64 112.24 0.83
C ALA A 244 18.83 113.18 1.75
N SER A 245 17.86 112.65 2.50
CA SER A 245 17.00 113.42 3.40
C SER A 245 17.74 113.81 4.67
N LEU A 246 18.66 112.98 5.19
CA LEU A 246 19.58 113.38 6.26
C LEU A 246 20.47 114.57 5.84
N ARG A 247 20.69 114.76 4.52
CA ARG A 247 21.35 115.97 3.98
C ARG A 247 20.40 117.17 3.85
N MET A 248 19.08 116.97 3.75
CA MET A 248 18.07 118.03 3.51
C MET A 248 17.24 118.43 4.76
N GLY A 249 17.08 117.56 5.75
CA GLY A 249 16.25 117.72 6.96
C GLY A 249 16.76 118.74 7.99
N LYS A 250 17.63 119.65 7.59
CA LYS A 250 18.08 120.77 8.42
C LYS A 250 17.31 122.07 8.14
N VAL A 251 16.29 122.08 7.25
CA VAL A 251 15.81 123.34 6.63
C VAL A 251 14.30 123.62 6.74
N ALA A 252 13.42 122.78 7.28
CA ALA A 252 11.98 123.07 7.18
C ALA A 252 11.19 122.86 8.47
N GLU A 253 10.89 123.96 9.16
CA GLU A 253 9.86 124.06 10.20
C GLU A 253 9.14 125.41 10.00
N GLY A 254 7.82 125.36 9.76
CA GLY A 254 6.94 126.53 9.85
C GLY A 254 5.87 126.69 8.75
N ASN A 255 4.61 126.36 9.10
CA ASN A 255 3.34 127.09 8.89
C ASN A 255 2.17 126.17 8.49
N ASP A 256 1.11 126.12 9.32
CA ASP A 256 -0.24 125.77 8.87
C ASP A 256 -1.29 126.27 9.89
N ASP A 257 -2.22 127.13 9.46
CA ASP A 257 -3.41 127.56 10.22
C ASP A 257 -4.40 128.27 9.25
N ASP A 258 -5.20 127.52 8.46
CA ASP A 258 -6.37 128.06 7.71
C ASP A 258 -7.39 126.98 7.24
N VAL A 259 -7.88 126.07 8.12
CA VAL A 259 -8.73 124.90 7.69
C VAL A 259 -10.14 124.86 8.31
N GLY A 260 -10.52 125.80 9.17
CA GLY A 260 -11.75 125.68 9.98
C GLY A 260 -13.10 125.95 9.27
N GLY A 261 -13.12 126.76 8.20
CA GLY A 261 -14.38 127.29 7.63
C GLY A 261 -15.04 126.42 6.55
N ALA A 262 -14.25 125.73 5.73
CA ALA A 262 -14.75 124.91 4.62
C ALA A 262 -15.43 123.61 5.11
N SER A 263 -14.96 123.04 6.22
CA SER A 263 -15.47 121.79 6.78
C SER A 263 -16.94 121.87 7.23
N LEU A 264 -17.41 123.04 7.67
CA LEU A 264 -18.76 123.16 8.23
C LEU A 264 -19.84 123.21 7.13
N ALA A 265 -19.58 123.90 6.02
CA ALA A 265 -20.52 123.97 4.89
C ALA A 265 -20.59 122.64 4.11
N GLU A 266 -19.48 121.91 4.03
CA GLU A 266 -19.46 120.56 3.46
C GLU A 266 -20.26 119.57 4.31
N LEU A 267 -20.21 119.71 5.65
CA LEU A 267 -20.98 118.88 6.57
C LEU A 267 -22.49 119.07 6.40
N GLU A 268 -22.94 120.31 6.18
CA GLU A 268 -24.36 120.64 5.99
C GLU A 268 -24.90 120.06 4.66
N ILE A 269 -24.14 120.18 3.56
CA ILE A 269 -24.52 119.59 2.26
C ILE A 269 -24.62 118.07 2.37
N VAL A 270 -23.65 117.42 3.01
CA VAL A 270 -23.65 115.96 3.22
C VAL A 270 -24.83 115.51 4.07
N SER A 271 -25.23 116.29 5.08
CA SER A 271 -26.41 115.98 5.89
C SER A 271 -27.71 116.02 5.09
N SER A 272 -27.87 117.00 4.19
CA SER A 272 -29.07 117.12 3.34
C SER A 272 -29.16 116.02 2.28
N ASP A 273 -28.03 115.60 1.71
CA ASP A 273 -27.97 114.46 0.79
C ASP A 273 -28.18 113.12 1.52
N LEU A 274 -27.73 113.01 2.77
CA LEU A 274 -28.02 111.86 3.64
C LEU A 274 -29.53 111.76 3.90
N GLU A 275 -30.20 112.85 4.26
CA GLU A 275 -31.65 112.84 4.48
C GLU A 275 -32.43 112.43 3.22
N ARG A 276 -32.03 112.96 2.05
CA ARG A 276 -32.66 112.63 0.76
C ARG A 276 -32.44 111.17 0.34
N THR A 277 -31.25 110.63 0.57
CA THR A 277 -30.94 109.23 0.28
C THR A 277 -31.63 108.29 1.26
N THR A 278 -31.76 108.68 2.53
CA THR A 278 -32.48 107.92 3.56
C THR A 278 -33.97 107.85 3.23
N MET A 279 -34.59 108.96 2.82
CA MET A 279 -36.00 108.97 2.34
C MET A 279 -36.20 108.02 1.15
N ARG A 280 -35.30 108.04 0.17
CA ARG A 280 -35.37 107.13 -1.00
C ARG A 280 -35.16 105.66 -0.61
N LEU A 281 -34.31 105.39 0.37
CA LEU A 281 -34.10 104.04 0.91
C LEU A 281 -35.38 103.52 1.56
N THR A 282 -36.02 104.30 2.42
CA THR A 282 -37.28 103.89 3.08
C THR A 282 -38.41 103.63 2.08
N GLU A 283 -38.50 104.42 1.01
CA GLU A 283 -39.48 104.21 -0.06
C GLU A 283 -39.19 102.93 -0.87
N MET A 284 -37.92 102.64 -1.14
CA MET A 284 -37.49 101.41 -1.80
C MET A 284 -37.70 100.17 -0.92
N GLU A 285 -37.42 100.28 0.38
CA GLU A 285 -37.69 99.22 1.37
C GLU A 285 -39.18 98.95 1.47
N HIS A 286 -40.02 99.99 1.53
CA HIS A 286 -41.48 99.84 1.55
C HIS A 286 -42.01 99.16 0.28
N ARG A 287 -41.49 99.53 -0.90
CA ARG A 287 -41.84 98.84 -2.16
C ARG A 287 -41.35 97.40 -2.20
N ASN A 288 -40.19 97.10 -1.62
CA ASN A 288 -39.64 95.74 -1.56
C ASN A 288 -40.48 94.86 -0.62
N GLU A 289 -40.87 95.40 0.54
CA GLU A 289 -41.80 94.76 1.49
C GLU A 289 -43.15 94.49 0.82
N GLN A 290 -43.69 95.47 0.08
CA GLN A 290 -44.96 95.34 -0.64
C GLN A 290 -44.88 94.29 -1.76
N LEU A 291 -43.79 94.24 -2.53
CA LEU A 291 -43.56 93.22 -3.55
C LEU A 291 -43.37 91.83 -2.93
N ARG A 292 -42.67 91.72 -1.79
CA ARG A 292 -42.54 90.46 -1.03
C ARG A 292 -43.89 89.98 -0.50
N ALA A 293 -44.72 90.89 0.02
CA ALA A 293 -46.06 90.56 0.48
C ALA A 293 -46.96 90.11 -0.69
N GLN A 294 -46.90 90.79 -1.84
CA GLN A 294 -47.63 90.38 -3.04
C GLN A 294 -47.13 89.04 -3.59
N LEU A 295 -45.83 88.77 -3.53
CA LEU A 295 -45.23 87.52 -3.97
C LEU A 295 -45.57 86.36 -3.02
N ALA A 296 -45.60 86.61 -1.71
CA ALA A 296 -46.10 85.66 -0.71
C ALA A 296 -47.60 85.38 -0.90
N GLN A 297 -48.40 86.42 -1.20
CA GLN A 297 -49.82 86.27 -1.47
C GLN A 297 -50.07 85.53 -2.80
N ALA A 298 -49.29 85.78 -3.84
CA ALA A 298 -49.33 85.06 -5.12
C ALA A 298 -48.90 83.59 -4.95
N LEU A 299 -47.84 83.32 -4.19
CA LEU A 299 -47.41 81.95 -3.85
C LEU A 299 -48.47 81.20 -3.04
N SER A 300 -49.11 81.87 -2.07
CA SER A 300 -50.16 81.25 -1.26
C SER A 300 -51.41 80.93 -2.09
N THR A 301 -51.79 81.82 -3.01
CA THR A 301 -52.94 81.62 -3.91
C THR A 301 -52.66 80.57 -4.99
N GLN A 302 -51.42 80.49 -5.46
CA GLN A 302 -50.93 79.43 -6.37
C GLN A 302 -50.91 78.05 -5.70
N ASN A 303 -50.59 77.98 -4.40
CA ASN A 303 -50.64 76.73 -3.62
C ASN A 303 -52.06 76.27 -3.25
N SER A 304 -53.04 77.18 -3.14
CA SER A 304 -54.44 76.83 -2.81
C SER A 304 -55.31 76.43 -4.01
N ALA A 305 -54.82 76.55 -5.25
CA ALA A 305 -55.50 76.03 -6.46
C ALA A 305 -55.18 74.55 -6.76
N GLY A 306 -54.58 73.84 -5.80
CA GLY A 306 -53.97 72.50 -5.95
C GLY A 306 -54.90 71.29 -5.76
N GLY A 307 -56.17 71.36 -6.17
CA GLY A 307 -57.06 70.18 -6.15
C GLY A 307 -56.57 69.00 -7.03
N LYS A 308 -55.62 69.25 -7.95
CA LYS A 308 -54.90 68.22 -8.72
C LYS A 308 -53.59 67.79 -8.06
N SER A 309 -52.91 68.68 -7.34
CA SER A 309 -51.63 68.38 -6.68
C SER A 309 -51.80 67.40 -5.52
N GLN A 310 -52.89 67.47 -4.75
CA GLN A 310 -53.14 66.53 -3.64
C GLN A 310 -53.37 65.09 -4.14
N LYS A 311 -54.16 64.91 -5.21
CA LYS A 311 -54.39 63.58 -5.81
C LYS A 311 -53.14 63.01 -6.48
N GLU A 312 -52.37 63.84 -7.19
CA GLU A 312 -51.07 63.42 -7.73
C GLU A 312 -50.10 63.04 -6.61
N GLN A 313 -50.17 63.69 -5.46
CA GLN A 313 -49.33 63.41 -4.30
C GLN A 313 -49.76 62.13 -3.57
N ASP A 314 -51.06 61.88 -3.42
CA ASP A 314 -51.58 60.61 -2.90
C ASP A 314 -51.25 59.43 -3.85
N GLU A 315 -51.32 59.63 -5.17
CA GLU A 315 -50.91 58.64 -6.18
C GLU A 315 -49.40 58.35 -6.14
N LEU A 316 -48.57 59.39 -5.94
CA LEU A 316 -47.13 59.24 -5.74
C LEU A 316 -46.80 58.52 -4.44
N ASP A 317 -47.50 58.80 -3.35
CA ASP A 317 -47.30 58.12 -2.06
C ASP A 317 -47.71 56.64 -2.12
N GLU A 318 -48.81 56.31 -2.82
CA GLU A 318 -49.16 54.91 -3.09
C GLU A 318 -48.08 54.21 -3.93
N GLU A 319 -47.53 54.88 -4.94
CA GLU A 319 -46.47 54.32 -5.78
C GLU A 319 -45.16 54.15 -5.01
N ILE A 320 -44.82 55.09 -4.12
CA ILE A 320 -43.68 54.97 -3.20
C ILE A 320 -43.87 53.76 -2.29
N GLN A 321 -45.05 53.56 -1.70
CA GLN A 321 -45.32 52.38 -0.87
C GLN A 321 -45.22 51.07 -1.67
N ARG A 322 -45.71 51.05 -2.92
CA ARG A 322 -45.53 49.89 -3.82
C ARG A 322 -44.05 49.66 -4.09
N LEU A 323 -43.28 50.69 -4.44
CA LEU A 323 -41.84 50.61 -4.69
C LEU A 323 -41.06 50.17 -3.44
N GLU A 324 -41.41 50.64 -2.26
CA GLU A 324 -40.83 50.22 -0.98
C GLU A 324 -41.14 48.75 -0.70
N SER A 325 -42.38 48.31 -0.92
CA SER A 325 -42.76 46.90 -0.75
C SER A 325 -42.02 46.00 -1.74
N VAL A 326 -41.87 46.43 -3.00
CA VAL A 326 -41.13 45.72 -4.04
C VAL A 326 -39.64 45.69 -3.70
N ASN A 327 -39.04 46.79 -3.27
CA ASN A 327 -37.66 46.85 -2.80
C ASN A 327 -37.45 45.94 -1.59
N SER A 328 -38.37 45.90 -0.64
CA SER A 328 -38.29 44.99 0.51
C SER A 328 -38.34 43.51 0.09
N ASN A 329 -39.19 43.18 -0.90
CA ASN A 329 -39.29 41.84 -1.46
C ASN A 329 -38.06 41.47 -2.29
N LEU A 330 -37.50 42.41 -3.05
CA LEU A 330 -36.25 42.24 -3.79
C LEU A 330 -35.06 42.05 -2.84
N LEU A 331 -34.99 42.80 -1.73
CA LEU A 331 -33.98 42.62 -0.69
C LEU A 331 -34.08 41.23 -0.06
N LYS A 332 -35.28 40.81 0.35
CA LYS A 332 -35.51 39.43 0.86
C LYS A 332 -35.12 38.36 -0.16
N LYS A 333 -35.46 38.57 -1.43
CA LYS A 333 -35.07 37.63 -2.50
C LYS A 333 -33.56 37.62 -2.71
N MET A 334 -32.90 38.77 -2.63
CA MET A 334 -31.45 38.87 -2.71
C MET A 334 -30.78 38.17 -1.53
N ASP A 335 -31.30 38.35 -0.31
CA ASP A 335 -30.77 37.69 0.90
C ASP A 335 -30.99 36.18 0.86
N ASN A 336 -32.17 35.72 0.41
CA ASN A 336 -32.43 34.30 0.19
C ASN A 336 -31.50 33.70 -0.86
N LEU A 337 -31.27 34.38 -1.98
CA LEU A 337 -30.34 33.93 -3.03
C LEU A 337 -28.90 33.92 -2.52
N LYS A 338 -28.50 34.89 -1.68
CA LYS A 338 -27.18 34.90 -1.04
C LYS A 338 -27.02 33.71 -0.09
N SER A 339 -28.00 33.46 0.78
CA SER A 339 -28.00 32.31 1.69
C SER A 339 -27.95 30.98 0.92
N GLU A 340 -28.77 30.82 -0.12
CA GLU A 340 -28.77 29.61 -0.95
C GLU A 340 -27.42 29.41 -1.67
N ASN A 341 -26.78 30.49 -2.11
CA ASN A 341 -25.46 30.42 -2.72
C ASN A 341 -24.37 30.09 -1.70
N GLU A 342 -24.44 30.63 -0.47
CA GLU A 342 -23.54 30.28 0.64
C GLU A 342 -23.69 28.81 1.04
N ASP A 343 -24.92 28.29 1.09
CA ASP A 343 -25.18 26.88 1.39
C ASP A 343 -24.64 25.96 0.29
N LYS A 344 -24.88 26.31 -0.98
CA LYS A 344 -24.29 25.60 -2.13
C LYS A 344 -22.76 25.63 -2.10
N PHE A 345 -22.17 26.78 -1.78
CA PHE A 345 -20.72 26.92 -1.64
C PHE A 345 -20.18 26.01 -0.53
N ARG A 346 -20.82 26.00 0.65
CA ARG A 346 -20.46 25.10 1.75
C ARG A 346 -20.57 23.63 1.37
N ASP A 347 -21.60 23.24 0.60
CA ASP A 347 -21.76 21.86 0.16
C ASP A 347 -20.75 21.47 -0.92
N TYR A 348 -20.38 22.38 -1.82
CA TYR A 348 -19.27 22.16 -2.74
C TYR A 348 -17.93 22.04 -2.01
N GLU A 349 -17.67 22.89 -1.01
CA GLU A 349 -16.46 22.81 -0.19
C GLU A 349 -16.38 21.48 0.59
N LYS A 350 -17.51 20.98 1.11
CA LYS A 350 -17.57 19.64 1.74
C LYS A 350 -17.26 18.53 0.75
N LYS A 351 -17.83 18.59 -0.46
CA LYS A 351 -17.58 17.61 -1.53
C LYS A 351 -16.13 17.66 -2.01
N GLU A 352 -15.57 18.86 -2.15
CA GLU A 352 -14.16 19.06 -2.49
C GLU A 352 -13.26 18.42 -1.43
N ARG A 353 -13.48 18.73 -0.14
CA ARG A 353 -12.73 18.11 0.97
C ARG A 353 -12.91 16.58 1.06
N GLN A 354 -14.03 16.04 0.58
CA GLN A 354 -14.25 14.60 0.52
C GLN A 354 -13.46 13.97 -0.64
N LEU A 355 -13.56 14.56 -1.83
CA LEU A 355 -12.80 14.11 -3.01
C LEU A 355 -11.30 14.21 -2.78
N GLU A 356 -10.80 15.26 -2.12
CA GLU A 356 -9.39 15.38 -1.73
C GLU A 356 -8.95 14.22 -0.82
N ARG A 357 -9.78 13.84 0.15
CA ARG A 357 -9.51 12.70 1.04
C ARG A 357 -9.49 11.37 0.27
N GLU A 358 -10.43 11.17 -0.65
CA GLU A 358 -10.47 9.97 -1.50
C GLU A 358 -9.25 9.89 -2.42
N VAL A 359 -8.86 11.01 -3.04
CA VAL A 359 -7.65 11.11 -3.87
C VAL A 359 -6.40 10.78 -3.05
N ASP A 360 -6.28 11.28 -1.82
CA ASP A 360 -5.15 10.98 -0.94
C ASP A 360 -5.13 9.51 -0.48
N MET A 361 -6.30 8.91 -0.26
CA MET A 361 -6.39 7.47 0.02
C MET A 361 -5.95 6.63 -1.17
N ILE A 362 -6.44 6.94 -2.37
CA ILE A 362 -6.04 6.24 -3.61
C ILE A 362 -4.54 6.43 -3.90
N LYS A 363 -3.99 7.62 -3.65
CA LYS A 363 -2.54 7.86 -3.77
C LYS A 363 -1.74 6.98 -2.81
N LYS A 364 -2.18 6.84 -1.55
CA LYS A 364 -1.54 5.95 -0.57
C LYS A 364 -1.63 4.49 -1.01
N GLU A 365 -2.79 4.03 -1.46
CA GLU A 365 -2.97 2.67 -1.97
C GLU A 365 -2.08 2.41 -3.20
N ARG A 366 -1.98 3.38 -4.12
CA ARG A 366 -1.07 3.31 -5.26
C ARG A 366 0.38 3.19 -4.82
N THR A 367 0.81 3.94 -3.80
CA THR A 367 2.18 3.81 -3.26
C THR A 367 2.41 2.43 -2.64
N VAL A 368 1.46 1.92 -1.85
CA VAL A 368 1.54 0.58 -1.25
C VAL A 368 1.60 -0.50 -2.33
N LEU A 369 0.76 -0.42 -3.37
CA LEU A 369 0.78 -1.35 -4.49
C LEU A 369 2.10 -1.26 -5.27
N LYS A 370 2.62 -0.05 -5.49
CA LYS A 370 3.91 0.14 -6.15
C LYS A 370 5.06 -0.46 -5.34
N ASP A 371 5.02 -0.34 -4.02
CA ASP A 371 6.03 -0.93 -3.14
C ASP A 371 5.91 -2.46 -3.08
N LYS A 372 4.68 -3.02 -3.11
CA LYS A 372 4.46 -4.47 -3.27
C LYS A 372 5.02 -4.99 -4.60
N VAL A 373 4.79 -4.27 -5.71
CA VAL A 373 5.33 -4.64 -7.02
C VAL A 373 6.85 -4.60 -7.02
N LYS A 374 7.47 -3.60 -6.40
CA LYS A 374 8.93 -3.56 -6.21
C LYS A 374 9.42 -4.72 -5.34
N ALA A 375 8.68 -5.08 -4.30
CA ALA A 375 9.03 -6.23 -3.46
C ALA A 375 8.90 -7.57 -4.21
N TRP A 376 8.31 -7.61 -5.40
CA TRP A 376 8.22 -8.79 -6.27
C TRP A 376 9.12 -8.70 -7.50
N SER A 377 9.95 -7.65 -7.63
CA SER A 377 10.81 -7.49 -8.81
C SER A 377 11.95 -8.51 -8.88
N ASP A 378 12.27 -9.14 -7.75
CA ASP A 378 13.24 -10.22 -7.60
C ASP A 378 12.67 -11.60 -7.97
N TYR A 379 11.38 -11.71 -8.27
CA TYR A 379 10.74 -12.98 -8.63
C TYR A 379 11.43 -13.67 -9.82
N ASP A 380 11.84 -12.92 -10.84
CA ASP A 380 12.55 -13.49 -12.00
C ASP A 380 13.96 -13.98 -11.62
N GLU A 381 14.62 -13.33 -10.66
CA GLU A 381 15.92 -13.78 -10.16
C GLU A 381 15.77 -15.03 -9.30
N ILE A 382 14.83 -15.04 -8.36
CA ILE A 382 14.49 -16.23 -7.56
C ILE A 382 14.09 -17.40 -8.47
N LYS A 383 13.36 -17.12 -9.55
CA LYS A 383 12.98 -18.14 -10.54
C LYS A 383 14.19 -18.67 -11.32
N ARG A 384 15.16 -17.81 -11.67
CA ARG A 384 16.44 -18.25 -12.27
C ARG A 384 17.26 -19.06 -11.27
N GLU A 385 17.41 -18.59 -10.04
CA GLU A 385 18.12 -19.31 -8.98
C GLU A 385 17.47 -20.67 -8.72
N LEU A 386 16.14 -20.76 -8.66
CA LEU A 386 15.41 -22.03 -8.52
C LEU A 386 15.56 -22.92 -9.75
N GLU A 387 15.60 -22.37 -10.95
CA GLU A 387 15.88 -23.12 -12.16
C GLU A 387 17.30 -23.66 -12.18
N VAL A 388 18.28 -22.85 -11.76
CA VAL A 388 19.68 -23.25 -11.61
C VAL A 388 19.83 -24.30 -10.50
N LEU A 389 19.13 -24.15 -9.37
CA LEU A 389 19.11 -25.17 -8.32
C LEU A 389 18.44 -26.44 -8.80
N LYS A 390 17.36 -26.34 -9.58
CA LYS A 390 16.72 -27.49 -10.22
C LYS A 390 17.68 -28.17 -11.21
N THR A 391 18.36 -27.43 -12.07
CA THR A 391 19.32 -28.06 -12.99
C THR A 391 20.50 -28.65 -12.23
N ILE A 392 21.05 -27.98 -11.21
CA ILE A 392 22.16 -28.54 -10.42
C ILE A 392 21.70 -29.77 -9.64
N GLU A 393 20.58 -29.72 -8.92
CA GLU A 393 20.10 -30.84 -8.08
C GLU A 393 19.68 -32.07 -8.90
N PHE A 394 19.27 -31.87 -10.16
CA PHE A 394 18.83 -32.96 -11.01
C PHE A 394 19.80 -33.33 -12.14
N SER A 395 20.77 -32.47 -12.51
CA SER A 395 21.85 -32.75 -13.49
C SER A 395 23.14 -33.25 -12.85
N THR A 396 23.38 -33.01 -11.55
CA THR A 396 24.56 -33.59 -10.84
C THR A 396 24.48 -35.11 -10.68
N GLY A 397 23.44 -35.76 -11.19
CA GLY A 397 23.34 -37.22 -11.29
C GLY A 397 23.60 -37.79 -12.69
N ASP A 398 23.78 -36.95 -13.71
CA ASP A 398 23.83 -37.35 -15.14
C ASP A 398 25.17 -37.06 -15.82
N ASP A 399 26.07 -36.29 -15.18
CA ASP A 399 27.31 -35.81 -15.79
C ASP A 399 28.48 -36.83 -15.83
N ASP A 400 28.19 -38.11 -15.56
CA ASP A 400 29.19 -39.19 -15.66
C ASP A 400 29.01 -40.08 -16.91
N GLU A 401 27.96 -39.89 -17.73
CA GLU A 401 27.80 -40.63 -19.00
C GLU A 401 27.40 -39.72 -20.18
N ASP A 402 28.36 -39.62 -21.11
CA ASP A 402 28.23 -39.20 -22.51
C ASP A 402 28.09 -37.70 -22.83
N GLY A 403 29.23 -37.13 -23.21
CA GLY A 403 29.31 -35.82 -23.84
C GLY A 403 28.68 -35.81 -25.23
N HIS A 404 27.70 -34.93 -25.43
CA HIS A 404 27.48 -34.23 -26.68
C HIS A 404 26.84 -32.87 -26.38
N ALA A 405 27.64 -31.82 -26.59
CA ALA A 405 27.15 -30.46 -26.69
C ALA A 405 26.43 -30.32 -28.03
N ASP A 406 25.11 -30.16 -27.98
CA ASP A 406 24.35 -29.52 -29.06
C ASP A 406 23.53 -28.38 -28.45
N GLU A 407 23.82 -27.17 -28.92
CA GLU A 407 23.01 -25.98 -28.69
C GLU A 407 21.60 -26.24 -29.24
N VAL A 408 20.59 -26.23 -28.37
CA VAL A 408 19.19 -26.16 -28.82
C VAL A 408 18.51 -24.96 -28.18
N ASP A 409 18.12 -24.08 -29.09
CA ASP A 409 17.44 -22.80 -28.95
C ASP A 409 16.18 -22.88 -28.07
N VAL A 410 16.04 -21.94 -27.12
CA VAL A 410 14.99 -21.94 -26.10
C VAL A 410 13.78 -21.17 -26.60
N ALA A 411 12.84 -21.86 -27.24
CA ALA A 411 11.47 -21.40 -27.40
C ALA A 411 10.57 -22.12 -26.37
N GLY A 412 9.99 -21.33 -25.46
CA GLY A 412 9.28 -21.83 -24.29
C GLY A 412 7.98 -22.59 -24.62
N GLN A 413 7.82 -23.76 -24.00
CA GLN A 413 6.55 -24.24 -23.42
C GLN A 413 6.64 -25.55 -22.59
N ASN A 414 7.79 -26.22 -22.45
CA ASN A 414 7.86 -27.55 -21.80
C ASN A 414 8.49 -27.59 -20.39
N LYS A 415 8.21 -26.61 -19.51
CA LYS A 415 8.85 -26.57 -18.18
C LYS A 415 8.20 -27.45 -17.12
N LYS A 416 6.97 -27.91 -17.33
CA LYS A 416 6.24 -28.79 -16.38
C LYS A 416 6.60 -30.27 -16.57
N GLU A 417 6.80 -30.72 -17.80
CA GLU A 417 7.19 -32.11 -18.11
C GLU A 417 8.62 -32.43 -17.65
N SER A 418 9.50 -31.42 -17.56
CA SER A 418 10.86 -31.59 -17.03
C SER A 418 10.90 -31.98 -15.54
N LEU A 419 10.04 -31.45 -14.66
CA LEU A 419 10.15 -31.79 -13.23
C LEU A 419 9.73 -33.24 -12.98
N GLU A 420 8.63 -33.66 -13.59
CA GLU A 420 8.13 -35.04 -13.45
C GLU A 420 9.10 -36.03 -14.10
N GLN A 421 9.68 -35.71 -15.25
CA GLN A 421 10.66 -36.56 -15.91
C GLN A 421 11.99 -36.67 -15.14
N LEU A 422 12.51 -35.56 -14.59
CA LEU A 422 13.73 -35.62 -13.76
C LEU A 422 13.45 -36.27 -12.38
N LEU A 423 12.25 -36.12 -11.82
CA LEU A 423 11.85 -36.85 -10.62
C LEU A 423 11.70 -38.35 -10.88
N LEU A 424 11.14 -38.74 -12.02
CA LEU A 424 11.03 -40.15 -12.43
C LEU A 424 12.42 -40.75 -12.69
N ALA A 425 13.33 -40.02 -13.36
CA ALA A 425 14.70 -40.45 -13.57
C ALA A 425 15.45 -40.64 -12.24
N ARG A 426 15.32 -39.69 -11.30
CA ARG A 426 15.90 -39.81 -9.96
C ARG A 426 15.26 -40.93 -9.14
N ASN A 427 13.95 -41.13 -9.22
CA ASN A 427 13.27 -42.22 -8.54
C ASN A 427 13.73 -43.58 -9.08
N LYS A 428 13.90 -43.70 -10.39
CA LYS A 428 14.46 -44.88 -11.05
C LYS A 428 15.93 -45.12 -10.64
N LYS A 429 16.75 -44.07 -10.57
CA LYS A 429 18.14 -44.16 -10.09
C LYS A 429 18.22 -44.58 -8.62
N LEU A 430 17.45 -43.96 -7.74
CA LEU A 430 17.34 -44.35 -6.32
C LEU A 430 16.81 -45.78 -6.17
N GLY A 431 15.88 -46.20 -7.04
CA GLY A 431 15.43 -47.58 -7.12
C GLY A 431 16.56 -48.56 -7.46
N ASN A 432 17.38 -48.22 -8.46
CA ASN A 432 18.55 -49.01 -8.85
C ASN A 432 19.64 -49.04 -7.77
N GLU A 433 19.93 -47.91 -7.12
CA GLU A 433 20.88 -47.87 -6.00
C GLU A 433 20.39 -48.70 -4.81
N LEU A 434 19.08 -48.65 -4.53
CA LEU A 434 18.46 -49.44 -3.47
C LEU A 434 18.45 -50.94 -3.78
N THR A 435 18.30 -51.35 -5.05
CA THR A 435 18.46 -52.77 -5.42
C THR A 435 19.91 -53.22 -5.30
N VAL A 436 20.89 -52.43 -5.73
CA VAL A 436 22.32 -52.72 -5.56
C VAL A 436 22.70 -52.79 -4.07
N LEU A 437 22.22 -51.87 -3.25
CA LEU A 437 22.43 -51.89 -1.80
C LEU A 437 21.77 -53.10 -1.14
N ARG A 438 20.58 -53.52 -1.60
CA ARG A 438 19.94 -54.75 -1.12
C ARG A 438 20.73 -56.00 -1.48
N VAL A 439 21.20 -56.11 -2.73
CA VAL A 439 22.01 -57.26 -3.18
C VAL A 439 23.34 -57.31 -2.43
N SER A 440 24.05 -56.18 -2.34
CA SER A 440 25.31 -56.13 -1.57
C SER A 440 25.11 -56.43 -0.08
N HIS A 441 24.01 -55.96 0.53
CA HIS A 441 23.67 -56.31 1.91
C HIS A 441 23.37 -57.81 2.06
N GLN A 442 22.66 -58.41 1.11
CA GLN A 442 22.40 -59.85 1.09
C GLN A 442 23.69 -60.66 0.92
N ASP A 443 24.62 -60.21 0.07
CA ASP A 443 25.94 -60.80 -0.12
C ASP A 443 26.84 -60.67 1.11
N LEU A 444 26.79 -59.53 1.81
CA LEU A 444 27.53 -59.33 3.06
C LEU A 444 26.94 -60.19 4.18
N SER A 445 25.62 -60.30 4.25
CA SER A 445 24.92 -61.16 5.20
C SER A 445 25.20 -62.65 4.95
N SER A 446 25.22 -63.09 3.69
CA SER A 446 25.59 -64.46 3.34
C SER A 446 27.05 -64.76 3.70
N ARG A 447 27.98 -63.84 3.39
CA ARG A 447 29.39 -63.94 3.81
C ARG A 447 29.55 -64.00 5.34
N LEU A 448 28.78 -63.21 6.09
CA LEU A 448 28.79 -63.26 7.56
C LEU A 448 28.26 -64.60 8.08
N SER A 449 27.16 -65.10 7.51
CA SER A 449 26.62 -66.44 7.84
C SER A 449 27.63 -67.54 7.55
N ASP A 450 28.34 -67.48 6.42
CA ASP A 450 29.35 -68.49 6.07
C ASP A 450 30.59 -68.40 6.96
N LEU A 451 31.07 -67.19 7.28
CA LEU A 451 32.14 -67.00 8.26
C LEU A 451 31.74 -67.50 9.65
N GLN A 452 30.49 -67.29 10.07
CA GLN A 452 29.98 -67.80 11.33
C GLN A 452 29.91 -69.33 11.34
N ARG A 453 29.48 -69.97 10.23
CA ARG A 453 29.54 -71.44 10.09
C ARG A 453 30.97 -71.97 10.12
N GLN A 454 31.92 -71.28 9.50
CA GLN A 454 33.33 -71.65 9.55
C GLN A 454 33.89 -71.50 10.97
N LEU A 455 33.53 -70.44 11.69
CA LEU A 455 33.90 -70.27 13.10
C LEU A 455 33.33 -71.38 13.98
N ASP A 456 32.06 -71.74 13.79
CA ASP A 456 31.41 -72.83 14.53
C ASP A 456 32.06 -74.19 14.22
N SER A 457 32.38 -74.46 12.95
CA SER A 457 33.09 -75.68 12.54
C SER A 457 34.47 -75.75 13.16
N THR A 458 35.28 -74.70 13.02
CA THR A 458 36.62 -74.65 13.59
C THR A 458 36.60 -74.70 15.12
N SER A 459 35.59 -74.10 15.77
CA SER A 459 35.38 -74.22 17.21
C SER A 459 35.00 -75.64 17.63
N LYS A 460 34.22 -76.37 16.83
CA LYS A 460 33.91 -77.79 17.07
C LYS A 460 35.16 -78.64 16.91
N ASP A 461 35.90 -78.48 15.83
CA ASP A 461 37.15 -79.21 15.58
C ASP A 461 38.18 -78.95 16.70
N LEU A 462 38.27 -77.70 17.18
CA LEU A 462 39.11 -77.34 18.32
C LEU A 462 38.64 -78.01 19.62
N ALA A 463 37.33 -78.07 19.87
CA ALA A 463 36.77 -78.74 21.04
C ALA A 463 37.00 -80.26 20.99
N GLU A 464 36.83 -80.88 19.82
CA GLU A 464 37.14 -82.29 19.59
C GLU A 464 38.63 -82.57 19.79
N SER A 465 39.52 -81.75 19.22
CA SER A 465 40.96 -81.86 19.42
C SER A 465 41.36 -81.70 20.89
N ARG A 466 40.74 -80.75 21.63
CA ARG A 466 40.97 -80.60 23.08
C ARG A 466 40.47 -81.80 23.86
N ASN A 467 39.32 -82.36 23.52
CA ASN A 467 38.79 -83.54 24.19
C ASN A 467 39.68 -84.77 23.92
N LEU A 468 40.12 -84.96 22.68
CA LEU A 468 41.08 -85.99 22.32
C LEU A 468 42.42 -85.80 23.04
N ASN A 469 42.93 -84.58 23.14
CA ASN A 469 44.14 -84.30 23.91
C ASN A 469 43.95 -84.60 25.40
N ASN A 470 42.82 -84.21 26.00
CA ASN A 470 42.52 -84.56 27.38
C ASN A 470 42.43 -86.08 27.58
N GLN A 471 41.83 -86.82 26.64
CA GLN A 471 41.81 -88.29 26.68
C GLN A 471 43.21 -88.87 26.57
N LEU A 472 44.06 -88.33 25.68
CA LEU A 472 45.45 -88.73 25.56
C LEU A 472 46.27 -88.39 26.82
N GLU A 473 46.01 -87.25 27.45
CA GLU A 473 46.63 -86.85 28.72
C GLU A 473 46.17 -87.76 29.87
N ASP A 474 44.88 -88.07 29.98
CA ASP A 474 44.32 -89.02 30.96
C ASP A 474 44.90 -90.43 30.75
N ASP A 475 45.01 -90.87 29.50
CA ASP A 475 45.58 -92.18 29.17
C ASP A 475 47.09 -92.22 29.36
N LEU A 476 47.81 -91.12 29.09
CA LEU A 476 49.22 -90.96 29.47
C LEU A 476 49.38 -90.92 30.99
N GLN A 477 48.46 -90.30 31.74
CA GLN A 477 48.49 -90.31 33.19
C GLN A 477 48.20 -91.71 33.74
N LYS A 478 47.29 -92.48 33.12
CA LYS A 478 47.08 -93.91 33.43
C LYS A 478 48.33 -94.73 33.07
N ALA A 479 48.95 -94.51 31.92
CA ALA A 479 50.17 -95.20 31.51
C ALA A 479 51.35 -94.84 32.41
N GLN A 480 51.49 -93.58 32.81
CA GLN A 480 52.52 -93.10 33.73
C GLN A 480 52.25 -93.59 35.15
N SER A 481 51.02 -93.62 35.63
CA SER A 481 50.69 -94.22 36.94
C SER A 481 50.92 -95.73 36.92
N GLN A 482 50.55 -96.44 35.85
CA GLN A 482 50.92 -97.84 35.65
C GLN A 482 52.44 -98.05 35.57
N THR A 483 53.19 -97.12 34.96
CA THR A 483 54.66 -97.11 34.93
C THR A 483 55.25 -96.78 36.31
N THR A 484 54.60 -95.93 37.11
CA THR A 484 55.06 -95.54 38.46
C THR A 484 54.85 -96.66 39.48
N TYR A 485 53.88 -97.56 39.26
CA TYR A 485 53.70 -98.78 40.05
C TYR A 485 54.42 -100.03 39.47
N ALA A 486 55.11 -99.88 38.33
CA ALA A 486 55.97 -100.90 37.73
C ALA A 486 57.43 -100.43 37.68
N ASN A 487 58.09 -100.49 38.85
CA ASN A 487 59.55 -100.39 39.07
C ASN A 487 60.26 -99.08 38.63
N PRO A 488 60.89 -98.34 39.57
CA PRO A 488 61.74 -97.21 39.24
C PRO A 488 63.15 -97.70 38.92
N ALA A 489 63.44 -97.99 37.66
CA ALA A 489 64.80 -98.22 37.21
C ALA A 489 64.98 -97.86 35.74
N MET A 490 66.10 -97.18 35.47
CA MET A 490 66.74 -96.97 34.16
C MET A 490 66.28 -95.79 33.31
N SER A 491 66.97 -94.66 33.54
CA SER A 491 67.30 -93.67 32.52
C SER A 491 68.27 -94.28 31.49
N VAL A 492 67.92 -94.30 30.21
CA VAL A 492 68.89 -94.43 29.10
C VAL A 492 68.41 -93.64 27.89
N ALA A 493 69.18 -92.59 27.59
CA ALA A 493 69.61 -92.11 26.27
C ALA A 493 68.66 -92.18 25.05
N GLY A 494 68.47 -90.99 24.44
CA GLY A 494 67.94 -90.84 23.09
C GLY A 494 68.25 -89.47 22.52
N THR A 495 69.54 -89.13 22.43
CA THR A 495 70.04 -87.96 21.69
C THR A 495 70.04 -88.24 20.18
N TYR A 496 69.27 -87.50 19.41
CA TYR A 496 69.63 -87.14 18.03
C TYR A 496 69.18 -85.71 17.70
N THR A 497 70.19 -84.89 17.43
CA THR A 497 70.15 -83.59 16.74
C THR A 497 69.57 -83.75 15.33
N SER A 498 68.90 -82.80 14.67
CA SER A 498 69.48 -81.53 14.21
C SER A 498 68.49 -80.77 13.29
N ARG A 499 68.53 -79.42 13.38
CA ARG A 499 68.54 -78.40 12.28
C ARG A 499 67.54 -77.22 12.43
N TYR A 500 68.07 -76.15 13.05
CA TYR A 500 67.96 -74.71 12.67
C TYR A 500 66.60 -73.98 12.78
N PRO A 501 66.59 -72.64 12.97
CA PRO A 501 66.46 -72.05 14.30
C PRO A 501 65.23 -71.13 14.45
N ALA A 502 64.74 -71.04 15.68
CA ALA A 502 63.87 -69.96 16.13
C ALA A 502 64.73 -68.76 16.55
N SER A 503 64.45 -67.57 16.02
CA SER A 503 64.74 -66.31 16.72
C SER A 503 63.43 -65.80 17.31
N GLN A 504 63.36 -66.03 18.61
CA GLN A 504 62.36 -65.68 19.59
C GLN A 504 62.06 -64.17 19.61
N ALA A 505 60.77 -63.85 19.59
CA ALA A 505 60.23 -62.63 20.13
C ALA A 505 60.05 -62.77 21.66
N GLY A 506 60.27 -61.66 22.37
CA GLY A 506 60.01 -61.50 23.80
C GLY A 506 61.23 -60.87 24.47
N HIS A 507 61.12 -59.86 25.32
CA HIS A 507 59.98 -59.26 25.98
C HIS A 507 60.52 -58.04 26.74
N PHE A 508 59.60 -57.24 27.31
CA PHE A 508 59.79 -56.38 28.49
C PHE A 508 60.09 -54.87 28.25
N GLY A 509 59.14 -54.03 28.70
CA GLY A 509 59.21 -52.55 28.75
C GLY A 509 60.13 -52.02 29.87
N PRO A 510 59.88 -50.86 30.52
CA PRO A 510 58.69 -49.98 30.49
C PRO A 510 58.99 -48.46 30.51
N ARG A 511 57.91 -47.66 30.66
CA ARG A 511 57.80 -46.27 31.19
C ARG A 511 57.97 -45.08 30.24
N GLY A 512 57.04 -44.13 30.43
CA GLY A 512 57.40 -42.71 30.58
C GLY A 512 56.64 -41.78 29.66
N GLY A 513 55.60 -41.13 30.17
CA GLY A 513 54.92 -40.03 29.49
C GLY A 513 55.77 -38.75 29.41
N GLY A 514 55.37 -37.83 28.54
CA GLY A 514 56.00 -36.52 28.46
C GLY A 514 55.50 -35.72 27.26
N ARG A 515 54.50 -34.88 27.49
CA ARG A 515 54.15 -33.73 26.65
C ARG A 515 55.34 -32.76 26.57
N VAL A 516 55.61 -32.17 25.40
CA VAL A 516 55.75 -30.70 25.18
C VAL A 516 56.07 -30.41 23.70
N SER A 517 55.38 -29.41 23.15
CA SER A 517 55.70 -28.70 21.90
C SER A 517 56.78 -27.62 22.19
N PRO A 518 57.05 -26.57 21.35
CA PRO A 518 57.03 -26.36 19.90
C PRO A 518 58.29 -25.57 19.37
N THR A 519 58.32 -25.31 18.06
CA THR A 519 58.90 -24.09 17.40
C THR A 519 60.42 -23.98 17.14
N SER A 520 60.72 -23.60 15.88
CA SER A 520 61.90 -22.86 15.37
C SER A 520 63.26 -23.57 15.38
N SER A 521 64.16 -23.46 14.40
CA SER A 521 64.24 -22.64 13.19
C SER A 521 65.53 -23.04 12.45
N ILE A 522 65.47 -23.08 11.12
CA ILE A 522 66.37 -22.42 10.16
C ILE A 522 67.87 -22.37 10.51
N ILE A 523 68.70 -22.93 9.60
CA ILE A 523 69.96 -22.41 9.02
C ILE A 523 70.81 -23.63 8.60
N SER A 524 70.81 -23.97 7.31
CA SER A 524 71.91 -23.68 6.35
C SER A 524 73.01 -24.73 6.40
N GLY A 525 73.45 -25.39 5.33
CA GLY A 525 73.11 -25.30 3.92
C GLY A 525 73.97 -26.28 3.13
N ARG A 526 73.56 -26.54 1.88
CA ARG A 526 74.41 -26.74 0.70
C ARG A 526 75.51 -27.82 0.79
N THR A 527 75.34 -28.93 0.07
CA THR A 527 75.83 -29.11 -1.32
C THR A 527 75.56 -30.51 -1.83
N GLY A 528 74.97 -30.59 -3.04
CA GLY A 528 75.30 -31.61 -4.04
C GLY A 528 74.69 -33.01 -3.89
N GLN A 529 74.05 -33.44 -4.99
CA GLN A 529 73.64 -34.80 -5.38
C GLN A 529 72.20 -35.21 -5.03
N PRO A 530 71.52 -35.91 -5.97
CA PRO A 530 70.08 -35.81 -6.18
C PRO A 530 69.31 -36.57 -5.10
N SER A 531 68.32 -35.90 -4.52
CA SER A 531 67.42 -36.46 -3.53
C SER A 531 66.51 -37.52 -4.14
N PHE A 532 66.33 -38.57 -3.36
CA PHE A 532 65.53 -39.78 -3.52
C PHE A 532 64.02 -39.56 -3.86
N ASP A 533 63.60 -38.32 -4.12
CA ASP A 533 62.22 -37.97 -4.49
C ASP A 533 61.91 -38.17 -5.98
N GLN A 534 62.91 -38.40 -6.84
CA GLN A 534 62.69 -38.63 -8.27
C GLN A 534 62.48 -40.11 -8.65
N LEU A 535 62.60 -41.05 -7.70
CA LEU A 535 62.27 -42.48 -7.91
C LEU A 535 60.92 -42.89 -7.29
N ARG A 536 60.25 -42.01 -6.56
CA ARG A 536 58.87 -42.24 -6.09
C ARG A 536 57.80 -41.73 -7.06
N ALA A 537 58.20 -40.96 -8.06
CA ALA A 537 57.31 -40.37 -9.07
C ALA A 537 57.06 -41.26 -10.31
N ALA A 538 57.53 -42.52 -10.31
CA ALA A 538 57.40 -43.41 -11.47
C ALA A 538 56.58 -44.70 -11.22
N ASN A 539 56.00 -44.91 -10.03
CA ASN A 539 55.16 -46.09 -9.76
C ASN A 539 54.20 -45.88 -8.58
N ALA A 540 53.52 -44.74 -8.55
CA ALA A 540 52.40 -44.52 -7.64
C ALA A 540 51.26 -43.85 -8.39
N GLU A 541 50.25 -44.66 -8.70
CA GLU A 541 48.89 -44.27 -9.03
C GLU A 541 48.41 -43.08 -8.18
N PRO A 542 47.77 -42.05 -8.77
CA PRO A 542 47.34 -40.86 -8.05
C PRO A 542 46.06 -41.17 -7.29
N SER A 543 46.18 -41.59 -6.02
CA SER A 543 45.08 -41.44 -5.09
C SER A 543 44.82 -39.95 -4.85
N SER A 544 43.63 -39.52 -5.24
CA SER A 544 43.03 -38.21 -5.03
C SER A 544 42.95 -37.89 -3.53
N GLY A 545 44.06 -37.42 -2.96
CA GLY A 545 44.07 -36.91 -1.60
C GLY A 545 43.14 -35.72 -1.49
N ILE A 546 42.13 -35.78 -0.63
CA ILE A 546 41.12 -34.74 -0.34
C ILE A 546 41.73 -33.41 0.18
N LEU A 547 43.00 -33.42 0.61
CA LEU A 547 43.65 -32.29 1.27
C LEU A 547 43.93 -31.05 0.41
N PRO A 548 44.39 -31.14 -0.86
CA PRO A 548 44.56 -29.98 -1.73
C PRO A 548 43.21 -29.34 -2.09
N MET A 549 42.16 -30.16 -2.24
CA MET A 549 40.79 -29.68 -2.47
C MET A 549 40.23 -28.96 -1.23
N LEU A 550 40.42 -29.53 -0.03
CA LEU A 550 40.03 -28.86 1.22
C LEU A 550 40.81 -27.56 1.46
N THR A 551 42.10 -27.53 1.10
CA THR A 551 42.94 -26.33 1.22
C THR A 551 42.46 -25.25 0.25
N ALA A 552 42.17 -25.61 -1.00
CA ALA A 552 41.60 -24.70 -1.99
C ALA A 552 40.20 -24.19 -1.58
N GLN A 553 39.35 -25.05 -1.01
CA GLN A 553 38.05 -24.64 -0.48
C GLN A 553 38.22 -23.67 0.69
N ARG A 554 39.09 -23.98 1.66
CA ARG A 554 39.39 -23.09 2.79
C ARG A 554 39.89 -21.73 2.32
N ASP A 555 40.78 -21.69 1.34
CA ASP A 555 41.34 -20.44 0.84
C ASP A 555 40.30 -19.62 0.05
N ARG A 556 39.39 -20.28 -0.67
CA ARG A 556 38.21 -19.63 -1.28
C ARG A 556 37.24 -19.08 -0.23
N TYR A 557 36.96 -19.83 0.84
CA TYR A 557 36.12 -19.35 1.95
C TYR A 557 36.77 -18.17 2.67
N LYS A 558 38.08 -18.19 2.87
CA LYS A 558 38.83 -17.08 3.47
C LYS A 558 38.82 -15.84 2.57
N ALA A 559 38.97 -16.02 1.26
CA ALA A 559 38.85 -14.93 0.29
C ALA A 559 37.43 -14.34 0.27
N ARG A 560 36.39 -15.18 0.31
CA ARG A 560 34.99 -14.73 0.39
C ARG A 560 34.69 -14.03 1.72
N SER A 561 35.24 -14.50 2.83
CA SER A 561 35.11 -13.83 4.13
C SER A 561 35.75 -12.44 4.12
N SER A 562 36.96 -12.32 3.56
CA SER A 562 37.63 -11.02 3.41
C SER A 562 36.83 -10.07 2.51
N GLN A 563 36.30 -10.56 1.38
CA GLN A 563 35.46 -9.75 0.49
C GLN A 563 34.17 -9.29 1.18
N LEU A 564 33.53 -10.16 1.97
CA LEU A 564 32.34 -9.80 2.73
C LEU A 564 32.65 -8.79 3.85
N GLU A 565 33.81 -8.89 4.49
CA GLU A 565 34.29 -7.90 5.48
C GLU A 565 34.58 -6.55 4.81
N ASP A 566 35.16 -6.54 3.61
CA ASP A 566 35.40 -5.33 2.81
C ASP A 566 34.08 -4.69 2.32
N GLU A 567 33.10 -5.49 1.89
CA GLU A 567 31.77 -4.98 1.54
C GLU A 567 31.00 -4.47 2.76
N LEU A 568 31.14 -5.13 3.91
CA LEU A 568 30.55 -4.69 5.17
C LEU A 568 31.16 -3.37 5.63
N SER A 569 32.49 -3.22 5.57
CA SER A 569 33.15 -1.96 5.93
C SER A 569 32.76 -0.84 4.97
N ARG A 570 32.71 -1.10 3.66
CA ARG A 570 32.26 -0.12 2.66
C ARG A 570 30.79 0.29 2.84
N THR A 571 29.91 -0.63 3.19
CA THR A 571 28.51 -0.30 3.50
C THR A 571 28.38 0.48 4.81
N GLN A 572 29.20 0.19 5.82
CA GLN A 572 29.26 1.00 7.03
C GLN A 572 29.77 2.41 6.76
N GLU A 573 30.81 2.57 5.93
CA GLU A 573 31.32 3.87 5.50
C GLU A 573 30.25 4.69 4.77
N THR A 574 29.53 4.08 3.81
CA THR A 574 28.44 4.78 3.10
C THR A 574 27.31 5.17 4.03
N VAL A 575 26.92 4.31 4.99
CA VAL A 575 25.92 4.66 6.01
C VAL A 575 26.40 5.81 6.90
N THR A 576 27.67 5.84 7.30
CA THR A 576 28.20 6.95 8.09
C THR A 576 28.26 8.25 7.29
N SER A 577 28.65 8.20 6.02
CA SER A 577 28.64 9.35 5.11
C SER A 577 27.23 9.90 4.91
N LEU A 578 26.25 9.04 4.59
CA LEU A 578 24.86 9.44 4.43
C LEU A 578 24.27 10.01 5.73
N ARG A 579 24.66 9.48 6.90
CA ARG A 579 24.24 10.05 8.20
C ARG A 579 24.83 11.44 8.42
N GLN A 580 26.09 11.67 8.04
CA GLN A 580 26.72 12.99 8.10
C GLN A 580 26.06 13.98 7.14
N GLU A 581 25.75 13.55 5.92
CA GLU A 581 25.04 14.35 4.91
C GLU A 581 23.61 14.69 5.36
N ILE A 582 22.88 13.74 5.94
CA ILE A 582 21.56 14.00 6.52
C ILE A 582 21.68 15.01 7.67
N ALA A 583 22.70 14.90 8.53
CA ALA A 583 22.92 15.83 9.62
C ALA A 583 23.27 17.24 9.12
N SER A 584 24.10 17.35 8.07
CA SER A 584 24.42 18.65 7.45
C SER A 584 23.19 19.26 6.77
N LEU A 585 22.44 18.48 5.98
CA LEU A 585 21.22 18.95 5.33
C LEU A 585 20.15 19.35 6.35
N GLN A 586 20.03 18.65 7.47
CA GLN A 586 19.13 19.06 8.56
C GLN A 586 19.54 20.40 9.18
N LYS A 587 20.85 20.62 9.39
CA LYS A 587 21.38 21.89 9.89
C LYS A 587 21.15 23.02 8.89
N ASP A 588 21.40 22.79 7.61
CA ASP A 588 21.23 23.79 6.55
C ASP A 588 19.75 24.11 6.34
N ASN A 589 18.86 23.12 6.37
CA ASN A 589 17.41 23.33 6.32
C ASN A 589 16.91 24.15 7.51
N LEU A 590 17.46 23.93 8.71
CA LEU A 590 17.12 24.70 9.90
C LEU A 590 17.65 26.14 9.79
N GLN A 591 18.86 26.35 9.26
CA GLN A 591 19.40 27.70 8.98
C GLN A 591 18.63 28.44 7.89
N LEU A 592 18.15 27.74 6.85
CA LEU A 592 17.29 28.31 5.81
C LEU A 592 15.93 28.70 6.39
N TYR A 593 15.36 27.88 7.26
CA TYR A 593 14.14 28.20 7.98
C TYR A 593 14.33 29.43 8.88
N GLU A 594 15.43 29.49 9.63
CA GLU A 594 15.85 30.66 10.39
C GLU A 594 15.91 31.91 9.52
N LYS A 595 16.67 31.86 8.41
CA LYS A 595 16.84 32.99 7.49
C LYS A 595 15.51 33.43 6.87
N THR A 596 14.66 32.48 6.47
CA THR A 596 13.33 32.77 5.92
C THR A 596 12.44 33.46 6.95
N ARG A 597 12.51 33.01 8.22
CA ARG A 597 11.80 33.66 9.32
C ARG A 597 12.35 35.04 9.63
N TYR A 598 13.67 35.22 9.63
CA TYR A 598 14.31 36.53 9.83
C TYR A 598 13.92 37.51 8.72
N VAL A 599 13.96 37.10 7.45
CA VAL A 599 13.53 37.93 6.31
C VAL A 599 12.04 38.22 6.35
N SER A 600 11.19 37.25 6.69
CA SER A 600 9.75 37.46 6.88
C SER A 600 9.44 38.39 8.06
N SER A 601 10.26 38.36 9.11
CA SER A 601 10.12 39.26 10.26
C SER A 601 10.60 40.68 10.00
N TYR A 602 11.61 40.87 9.14
CA TYR A 602 12.13 42.20 8.76
C TYR A 602 11.37 42.84 7.59
N GLY A 603 10.68 42.06 6.77
CA GLY A 603 9.87 42.54 5.65
C GLY A 603 8.55 43.24 6.02
N ARG A 604 8.27 43.47 7.31
CA ARG A 604 7.10 44.23 7.77
C ARG A 604 7.51 45.66 8.21
N PRO A 605 7.24 46.70 7.41
CA PRO A 605 7.23 48.07 7.91
C PRO A 605 5.97 48.29 8.77
N GLY A 606 6.10 49.16 9.78
CA GLY A 606 5.25 49.19 10.97
C GLY A 606 3.75 49.43 10.78
N GLY A 607 2.97 48.89 11.73
CA GLY A 607 1.55 49.17 11.88
C GLY A 607 0.89 48.35 13.01
N SER A 608 0.86 48.93 14.21
CA SER A 608 -0.11 48.74 15.32
C SER A 608 -0.26 47.37 16.02
N ASN A 609 -0.36 47.46 17.34
CA ASN A 609 -0.36 46.40 18.35
C ASN A 609 -1.80 46.04 18.75
N GLY A 610 -2.20 44.76 18.66
CA GLY A 610 -3.53 44.33 19.12
C GLY A 610 -3.87 42.84 18.93
N ARG A 611 -3.34 41.98 19.82
CA ARG A 611 -3.86 40.65 20.27
C ARG A 611 -4.04 39.50 19.23
N THR A 612 -3.07 38.60 19.28
CA THR A 612 -3.22 37.12 19.35
C THR A 612 -4.18 36.43 18.38
N GLY A 613 -3.65 36.13 17.19
CA GLY A 613 -4.10 35.04 16.33
C GLY A 613 -2.99 34.81 15.31
N ALA A 614 -2.29 33.69 15.40
CA ALA A 614 -1.23 33.33 14.46
C ALA A 614 -1.85 33.17 13.06
N VAL A 615 -1.85 34.23 12.26
CA VAL A 615 -2.23 34.21 10.86
C VAL A 615 -1.13 33.44 10.12
N GLY A 616 -1.44 32.17 9.85
CA GLY A 616 -0.66 31.32 8.98
C GLY A 616 -0.58 31.96 7.61
N VAL A 617 0.65 32.07 7.11
CA VAL A 617 0.95 32.34 5.72
C VAL A 617 0.17 31.34 4.86
N HIS A 618 -0.67 31.85 3.96
CA HIS A 618 -1.35 31.08 2.93
C HIS A 618 -0.30 30.39 2.05
N ASN A 619 -0.10 29.09 2.25
CA ASN A 619 0.58 28.22 1.31
C ASN A 619 -0.40 27.16 0.81
N ASN A 620 -0.63 27.22 -0.49
CA ASN A 620 -1.28 26.24 -1.37
C ASN A 620 -1.16 24.76 -0.88
N PRO A 621 -2.27 23.99 -0.73
CA PRO A 621 -2.25 22.66 -0.10
C PRO A 621 -1.79 21.53 -1.02
N THR A 622 -1.22 21.81 -2.19
CA THR A 622 -0.97 20.77 -3.22
C THR A 622 0.40 20.08 -3.16
N THR A 623 1.23 20.32 -2.14
CA THR A 623 2.50 19.59 -1.99
C THR A 623 2.75 19.14 -0.55
N SER A 624 3.31 17.95 -0.38
CA SER A 624 3.67 17.24 0.86
C SER A 624 4.71 17.95 1.76
N SER A 625 4.88 19.26 1.59
CA SER A 625 5.89 20.13 2.22
C SER A 625 5.43 20.76 3.55
N GLY A 626 4.13 20.73 3.88
CA GLY A 626 3.63 21.23 5.16
C GLY A 626 4.15 20.45 6.38
N LEU A 627 4.27 19.12 6.26
CA LEU A 627 4.77 18.25 7.32
C LEU A 627 6.28 18.43 7.59
N SER A 628 7.07 18.81 6.57
CA SER A 628 8.50 19.09 6.75
C SER A 628 8.71 20.47 7.35
N LEU A 629 7.93 21.47 6.94
CA LEU A 629 7.98 22.82 7.51
C LEU A 629 7.62 22.83 9.00
N ASP A 630 6.54 22.12 9.39
CA ASP A 630 6.13 22.01 10.79
C ASP A 630 7.17 21.25 11.63
N ARG A 631 7.86 20.26 11.04
CA ARG A 631 8.97 19.55 11.70
C ARG A 631 10.16 20.47 11.95
N TYR A 632 10.56 21.27 10.97
CA TYR A 632 11.67 22.23 11.11
C TYR A 632 11.29 23.40 12.03
N ARG A 633 10.03 23.82 12.03
CA ARG A 633 9.48 24.79 12.99
C ARG A 633 9.57 24.27 14.43
N ALA A 634 9.11 23.06 14.69
CA ALA A 634 9.17 22.45 16.02
C ALA A 634 10.62 22.24 16.47
N ALA A 635 11.51 21.79 15.57
CA ALA A 635 12.94 21.65 15.86
C ALA A 635 13.62 22.99 16.14
N TYR A 636 13.22 24.04 15.44
CA TYR A 636 13.70 25.40 15.67
C TYR A 636 13.19 25.99 16.99
N GLU A 637 11.89 25.85 17.30
CA GLU A 637 11.29 26.33 18.56
C GLU A 637 11.87 25.60 19.78
N ALA A 638 12.15 24.29 19.66
CA ALA A 638 12.82 23.51 20.69
C ALA A 638 14.29 23.93 20.90
N ASN A 639 15.00 24.35 19.84
CA ASN A 639 16.36 24.89 19.94
C ASN A 639 16.39 26.34 20.45
N LEU A 640 15.34 27.12 20.21
CA LEU A 640 15.25 28.52 20.62
C LEU A 640 14.79 28.67 22.09
N SER A 641 14.02 27.71 22.62
CA SER A 641 13.49 27.80 23.98
C SER A 641 14.37 27.05 25.01
N PRO A 642 15.18 27.76 25.82
CA PRO A 642 16.02 27.13 26.84
C PRO A 642 15.20 26.39 27.93
N PHE A 643 13.92 26.74 28.09
CA PHE A 643 13.01 26.11 29.05
C PHE A 643 12.40 24.79 28.58
N GLU A 644 12.24 24.57 27.27
CA GLU A 644 11.75 23.28 26.76
C GLU A 644 12.86 22.24 26.74
N ALA A 645 14.09 22.65 26.42
CA ALA A 645 15.30 21.85 26.63
C ALA A 645 15.49 21.47 28.12
N PHE A 646 15.09 22.36 29.03
CA PHE A 646 15.08 22.08 30.47
C PHE A 646 13.95 21.10 30.86
N ARG A 647 12.70 21.29 30.41
CA ARG A 647 11.57 20.36 30.68
C ARG A 647 11.80 18.98 30.08
N THR A 648 12.42 18.87 28.90
CA THR A 648 12.80 17.58 28.31
C THR A 648 13.92 16.92 29.10
N ARG A 649 14.95 17.66 29.51
CA ARG A 649 15.99 17.12 30.41
C ARG A 649 15.45 16.71 31.78
N GLU A 650 14.54 17.49 32.35
CA GLU A 650 13.95 17.24 33.66
C GLU A 650 12.98 16.05 33.63
N SER A 651 12.17 15.91 32.59
CA SER A 651 11.32 14.73 32.38
C SER A 651 12.13 13.46 32.12
N VAL A 652 13.26 13.55 31.43
CA VAL A 652 14.22 12.43 31.27
C VAL A 652 14.88 12.09 32.62
N ARG A 653 15.22 13.09 33.44
CA ARG A 653 15.77 12.87 34.79
C ARG A 653 14.73 12.27 35.75
N ALA A 654 13.47 12.68 35.63
CA ALA A 654 12.34 12.08 36.35
C ALA A 654 12.11 10.62 35.89
N TYR A 655 12.23 10.34 34.59
CA TYR A 655 12.21 8.98 34.05
C TYR A 655 13.33 8.10 34.61
N HIS A 656 14.53 8.65 34.78
CA HIS A 656 15.65 7.95 35.41
C HIS A 656 15.53 7.81 36.94
N ARG A 657 14.67 8.57 37.61
CA ARG A 657 14.40 8.42 39.06
C ARG A 657 13.34 7.37 39.39
N MET A 658 12.51 6.97 38.43
CA MET A 658 11.49 5.93 38.62
C MET A 658 12.12 4.52 38.66
N GLY A 659 11.59 3.65 39.52
CA GLY A 659 12.01 2.26 39.65
C GLY A 659 11.76 1.44 38.37
N VAL A 660 12.40 0.27 38.21
CA VAL A 660 12.29 -0.53 36.98
C VAL A 660 10.83 -0.94 36.68
N LEU A 661 10.06 -1.29 37.71
CA LEU A 661 8.63 -1.59 37.59
C LEU A 661 7.80 -0.36 37.22
N GLU A 662 8.11 0.79 37.81
CA GLU A 662 7.45 2.06 37.49
C GLU A 662 7.77 2.53 36.07
N ARG A 663 8.98 2.28 35.56
CA ARG A 663 9.34 2.57 34.16
C ARG A 663 8.60 1.67 33.20
N LEU A 664 8.43 0.39 33.53
CA LEU A 664 7.67 -0.55 32.72
C LEU A 664 6.19 -0.15 32.70
N MET A 665 5.62 0.19 33.86
CA MET A 665 4.26 0.71 33.95
C MET A 665 4.12 2.03 33.19
N PHE A 666 4.98 3.02 33.42
CA PHE A 666 4.93 4.31 32.72
C PHE A 666 5.08 4.16 31.20
N SER A 667 5.96 3.26 30.73
CA SER A 667 6.09 2.91 29.31
C SER A 667 4.82 2.27 28.77
N LEU A 668 4.23 1.32 29.51
CA LEU A 668 2.99 0.65 29.13
C LEU A 668 1.80 1.61 29.11
N THR A 669 1.64 2.47 30.12
CA THR A 669 0.57 3.47 30.19
C THR A 669 0.71 4.50 29.07
N ARG A 670 1.94 4.92 28.76
CA ARG A 670 2.19 5.85 27.64
C ARG A 670 1.96 5.18 26.29
N MET A 671 2.32 3.91 26.13
CA MET A 671 2.05 3.12 24.92
C MET A 671 0.53 2.96 24.70
N VAL A 672 -0.22 2.65 25.77
CA VAL A 672 -1.67 2.48 25.72
C VAL A 672 -2.40 3.79 25.44
N MET A 673 -1.93 4.91 26.01
CA MET A 673 -2.53 6.25 25.85
C MET A 673 -2.16 6.93 24.52
N LYS A 674 -1.05 6.55 23.88
CA LYS A 674 -0.56 7.20 22.66
C LYS A 674 -1.43 6.89 21.44
N ASN A 675 -2.07 5.72 21.37
CA ASN A 675 -2.80 5.29 20.17
C ASN A 675 -4.30 5.11 20.46
N ARG A 676 -5.16 5.58 19.56
CA ARG A 676 -6.63 5.53 19.74
C ARG A 676 -7.15 4.09 19.80
N ILE A 677 -6.51 3.20 19.04
CA ILE A 677 -6.83 1.76 18.99
C ILE A 677 -6.44 1.06 20.30
N THR A 678 -5.24 1.34 20.82
CA THR A 678 -4.77 0.75 22.09
C THR A 678 -5.62 1.19 23.27
N ARG A 679 -6.12 2.43 23.26
CA ARG A 679 -7.07 2.93 24.26
C ARG A 679 -8.39 2.16 24.23
N ASN A 680 -8.96 1.91 23.06
CA ASN A 680 -10.21 1.16 22.93
C ASN A 680 -10.02 -0.32 23.30
N LEU A 681 -8.88 -0.91 22.95
CA LEU A 681 -8.55 -2.30 23.30
C LEU A 681 -8.36 -2.47 24.82
N PHE A 682 -7.68 -1.52 25.47
CA PHE A 682 -7.54 -1.51 26.93
C PHE A 682 -8.88 -1.32 27.65
N ALA A 683 -9.75 -0.44 27.15
CA ALA A 683 -11.11 -0.29 27.68
C ALA A 683 -11.93 -1.58 27.54
N GLY A 684 -11.84 -2.26 26.38
CA GLY A 684 -12.48 -3.55 26.16
C GLY A 684 -11.92 -4.65 27.07
N TYR A 685 -10.61 -4.70 27.28
CA TYR A 685 -9.97 -5.63 28.21
C TYR A 685 -10.43 -5.42 29.67
N CYS A 686 -10.50 -4.17 30.13
CA CYS A 686 -11.02 -3.86 31.47
C CYS A 686 -12.48 -4.27 31.63
N LEU A 687 -13.32 -4.07 30.60
CA LEU A 687 -14.73 -4.45 30.61
C LEU A 687 -14.89 -5.98 30.62
N PHE A 688 -14.11 -6.68 29.80
CA PHE A 688 -14.05 -8.15 29.81
C PHE A 688 -13.62 -8.70 31.17
N LEU A 689 -12.62 -8.10 31.80
CA LEU A 689 -12.16 -8.49 33.13
C LEU A 689 -13.26 -8.29 34.18
N HIS A 690 -13.99 -7.18 34.12
CA HIS A 690 -15.14 -6.96 35.01
C HIS A 690 -16.25 -8.00 34.77
N LEU A 691 -16.60 -8.30 33.51
CA LEU A 691 -17.57 -9.35 33.18
C LEU A 691 -17.10 -10.74 33.64
N PHE A 692 -15.81 -11.02 33.52
CA PHE A 692 -15.21 -12.27 33.96
C PHE A 692 -15.25 -12.41 35.49
N CYS A 693 -14.89 -11.36 36.23
CA CYS A 693 -15.01 -11.33 37.68
C CYS A 693 -16.47 -11.45 38.15
N ILE A 694 -17.39 -10.77 37.48
CA ILE A 694 -18.84 -10.91 37.74
C ILE A 694 -19.30 -12.33 37.44
N GLY A 695 -18.83 -12.95 36.36
CA GLY A 695 -19.14 -14.34 36.00
C GLY A 695 -18.62 -15.35 37.04
N ILE A 696 -17.40 -15.16 37.55
CA ILE A 696 -16.85 -15.97 38.64
C ILE A 696 -17.65 -15.78 39.92
N LEU A 697 -17.99 -14.54 40.28
CA LEU A 697 -18.80 -14.25 41.47
C LEU A 697 -20.22 -14.82 41.34
N TYR A 698 -20.82 -14.76 40.15
CA TYR A 698 -22.13 -15.34 39.86
C TYR A 698 -22.09 -16.87 39.97
N TRP A 699 -21.06 -17.50 39.42
CA TRP A 699 -20.89 -18.96 39.46
C TRP A 699 -20.57 -19.45 40.88
N ALA A 700 -19.71 -18.73 41.61
CA ALA A 700 -19.44 -19.00 43.02
C ALA A 700 -20.70 -18.80 43.89
N GLY A 701 -21.49 -17.76 43.62
CA GLY A 701 -22.76 -17.49 44.30
C GLY A 701 -23.82 -18.57 44.05
N MET A 702 -23.99 -19.05 42.81
CA MET A 702 -24.88 -20.18 42.53
C MET A 702 -24.41 -21.47 43.22
N GLY A 703 -23.10 -21.74 43.26
CA GLY A 703 -22.53 -22.89 43.96
C GLY A 703 -22.74 -22.88 45.48
N GLU A 704 -22.87 -21.70 46.10
CA GLU A 704 -23.21 -21.57 47.52
C GLU A 704 -24.72 -21.70 47.77
N THR A 705 -25.58 -21.27 46.85
CA THR A 705 -27.04 -21.46 46.98
C THR A 705 -27.46 -22.94 46.95
N GLU A 706 -26.73 -23.81 46.24
CA GLU A 706 -26.98 -25.26 46.27
C GLU A 706 -26.47 -25.94 47.55
N LYS A 707 -25.48 -25.34 48.24
CA LYS A 707 -24.93 -25.88 49.50
C LYS A 707 -25.71 -25.43 50.74
N TYR A 708 -26.49 -24.35 50.67
CA TYR A 708 -27.32 -23.84 51.77
C TYR A 708 -28.84 -23.91 51.51
N GLY A 709 -29.30 -24.37 50.34
CA GLY A 709 -30.72 -24.60 50.04
C GLY A 709 -31.38 -25.78 50.75
N GLY A 710 -30.66 -26.45 51.66
CA GLY A 710 -31.07 -27.65 52.38
C GLY A 710 -31.21 -27.49 53.89
N VAL A 711 -31.64 -26.33 54.41
CA VAL A 711 -32.10 -26.23 55.81
C VAL A 711 -33.40 -25.42 55.90
N SER A 712 -34.38 -26.10 56.50
CA SER A 712 -35.80 -25.78 56.68
C SER A 712 -36.09 -24.43 57.33
N MET A 713 -37.24 -23.86 56.95
CA MET A 713 -37.99 -22.91 57.77
C MET A 713 -38.28 -23.46 59.17
N SER A 714 -38.03 -22.65 60.20
CA SER A 714 -38.61 -22.78 61.55
C SER A 714 -38.36 -21.49 62.35
N ALA A 715 -39.44 -20.75 62.58
CA ALA A 715 -39.79 -19.87 63.71
C ALA A 715 -38.73 -19.37 64.72
N GLY A 716 -38.84 -18.09 65.08
CA GLY A 716 -38.62 -17.63 66.46
C GLY A 716 -37.75 -16.39 66.63
N GLU A 717 -38.39 -15.31 67.06
CA GLU A 717 -37.88 -14.09 67.70
C GLU A 717 -36.46 -14.10 68.29
N THR A 718 -35.71 -12.99 68.11
CA THR A 718 -35.44 -11.96 69.14
C THR A 718 -34.30 -11.02 68.71
N ILE A 719 -34.57 -9.70 68.76
CA ILE A 719 -33.59 -8.60 68.86
C ILE A 719 -33.27 -8.47 70.37
N PRO A 720 -32.00 -8.27 70.85
CA PRO A 720 -31.40 -6.92 70.94
C PRO A 720 -29.85 -6.75 71.02
N GLY A 721 -29.39 -5.54 70.65
CA GLY A 721 -28.15 -4.87 71.11
C GLY A 721 -26.86 -5.23 70.34
N ALA A 722 -25.92 -4.32 70.03
CA ALA A 722 -25.71 -2.95 70.47
C ALA A 722 -24.73 -2.21 69.53
N VAL A 723 -25.08 -0.95 69.20
CA VAL A 723 -24.26 0.28 69.26
C VAL A 723 -22.89 0.33 68.55
N GLY A 724 -22.76 1.30 67.64
CA GLY A 724 -21.48 2.02 67.49
C GLY A 724 -21.25 2.83 66.20
N GLY A 725 -21.83 4.03 66.11
CA GLY A 725 -21.33 5.22 65.35
C GLY A 725 -21.26 5.12 63.82
N GLY A 726 -21.66 6.09 63.01
CA GLY A 726 -21.83 7.52 63.20
C GLY A 726 -21.23 8.23 61.98
N SER A 727 -22.02 9.11 61.36
CA SER A 727 -21.67 10.06 60.27
C SER A 727 -21.41 9.50 58.87
N ALA A 728 -21.74 10.16 57.75
CA ALA A 728 -22.64 11.26 57.36
C ALA A 728 -22.59 11.22 55.81
N ALA A 729 -23.70 10.89 55.14
CA ALA A 729 -24.59 11.81 54.42
C ALA A 729 -23.95 12.62 53.27
N GLY A 730 -24.44 12.38 52.05
CA GLY A 730 -24.14 13.14 50.83
C GLY A 730 -24.84 12.59 49.58
N GLU A 731 -26.12 12.24 49.68
CA GLU A 731 -27.01 11.87 48.57
C GLU A 731 -27.57 13.16 47.93
N TRP A 732 -27.31 13.40 46.63
CA TRP A 732 -28.02 14.42 45.85
C TRP A 732 -29.12 13.73 45.04
N LYS A 733 -30.36 13.86 45.52
CA LYS A 733 -31.58 13.51 44.79
C LYS A 733 -32.08 14.73 44.01
N ALA A 734 -32.60 14.44 42.82
CA ALA A 734 -33.33 15.36 41.96
C ALA A 734 -34.63 15.81 42.65
N GLU A 735 -34.94 17.10 42.55
CA GLU A 735 -36.19 17.67 43.01
C GLU A 735 -36.96 18.24 41.81
N GLU A 736 -38.20 17.79 41.71
CA GLU A 736 -39.21 18.10 40.70
C GLU A 736 -40.01 19.32 41.17
N ALA A 737 -40.40 20.17 40.22
CA ALA A 737 -41.04 21.46 40.45
C ALA A 737 -42.45 21.40 41.07
N PRO A 738 -42.92 22.49 41.68
CA PRO A 738 -44.33 22.81 41.67
C PRO A 738 -44.64 24.16 40.99
N ASN A 739 -45.65 24.07 40.13
CA ASN A 739 -46.40 25.10 39.44
C ASN A 739 -47.22 25.97 40.41
N LEU A 740 -47.12 27.31 40.31
CA LEU A 740 -48.18 28.26 40.67
C LEU A 740 -48.03 29.54 39.82
N GLY A 741 -49.01 29.82 38.96
CA GLY A 741 -49.25 31.15 38.37
C GLY A 741 -49.89 32.12 39.37
N PRO A 742 -50.42 33.29 38.97
CA PRO A 742 -50.70 33.79 37.61
C PRO A 742 -49.61 34.67 36.98
#